data_AF-A0A961E2X6-F1
#
_entry.id   AF-A0A961E2X6-F1
#
_cell.length_a   1.000
_cell.length_b   1.000
_cell.length_c   1.000
_cell.angle_alpha   90.00
_cell.angle_beta   90.00
_cell.angle_gamma   90.00
#
_symmetry.space_group_name_H-M   'P 1'
#
loop_
_entity.id
_entity.type
_entity.pdbx_description
1 polymer ?
#
loop_
_entity_poly.entity_id
_entity_poly.type
_entity_poly.pdbx_seq_one_letter_code
_entity_poly.pdbx_strand_id
1 'polypeptide(L)'
;MATGFVPALSERRGRIILIGWQLVALAGQVWAVHLARTRGEGAADILSTVSMGVMYGSAVWVMTRPRLTRTSRNMAIACLAVTPTLMSRATDPLLLTGFDEQLHLRTLADIISSHQLFQPNPVLDVSPRYPGLETVTVVFNELGLPPMMAAVTLILIARLVLVFVLCDAVELLTESSRAGGLAVAVYALSPQFVWFNSQFSYQTLALPLALGAISLIGRARDADEPLPLLGGATVCLLGVALTHHLTSFLTVTFLIVWTLAERGEARIRVAYGAMAGLSATVLWAIVQRSTLEQYFGPMIDDLASELGGGVRRQAFQDSAGTATPLMDRVLLLTYAGALTLTVMALFFLTVRWQRRREHDLYYWNPQLLVMGLSLAIPVLLAARVVPKGVEIFTRSSSFLFLPLSFVVVNYMGRLDWWHMGRLPDRPPQQFGPEPTRHGRLWHLVGSVLASVVFLGGYVLGSGPAWARLPGSYLPAADSRSMDAETLAAVKWAGESLPPGSRIGADRVSAVLLAADARLWPVYEGLNGVKTPELYVPYQWGMDETDKANALKIRYLYVDERMADSLPPFGYYFASGEVDQGKKFTAAQLTKFDKVPGIKTVYRHGPVSIYDLKGLGLTEYRNGWVGSTPVFRPVDQVAVGLVVGLFVAWLMGRRFWSRIAGQASRLRRVFGPADGAAVLLAAVGLSSAALLLLHVWLTPLLVVSALAVPVLVFPGRAASTLRHLTRHVTARGLLVTGALMVPLAAIIGFAVYDAAAVDIVEVRNILDDPQSVHAPPDVQPN
;
A
#
# COMPACT_ATOMS: atom_id res chain seq x y z
N MET A 1 -40.24 -30.23 -0.96
CA MET A 1 -38.88 -30.17 -1.55
C MET A 1 -38.66 -29.06 -2.60
N ALA A 2 -39.68 -28.27 -3.00
CA ALA A 2 -39.53 -27.23 -4.04
C ALA A 2 -39.17 -25.80 -3.51
N THR A 3 -39.17 -25.57 -2.19
CA THR A 3 -39.03 -24.22 -1.60
C THR A 3 -37.58 -23.77 -1.35
N GLY A 4 -36.60 -24.69 -1.38
CA GLY A 4 -35.17 -24.38 -1.18
C GLY A 4 -34.40 -23.97 -2.44
N PHE A 5 -34.96 -24.16 -3.64
CA PHE A 5 -34.24 -23.96 -4.91
C PHE A 5 -34.24 -22.49 -5.40
N VAL A 6 -35.31 -21.75 -5.12
CA VAL A 6 -35.49 -20.35 -5.53
C VAL A 6 -34.59 -19.34 -4.76
N PRO A 7 -34.37 -19.48 -3.43
CA PRO A 7 -33.49 -18.57 -2.68
C PRO A 7 -32.03 -18.64 -3.14
N ALA A 8 -31.50 -19.85 -3.36
CA ALA A 8 -30.13 -20.07 -3.79
C ALA A 8 -29.84 -19.49 -5.19
N LEU A 9 -30.83 -19.54 -6.09
CA LEU A 9 -30.71 -18.96 -7.44
C LEU A 9 -30.71 -17.43 -7.42
N SER A 10 -31.58 -16.79 -6.62
CA SER A 10 -31.62 -15.33 -6.49
C SER A 10 -30.35 -14.75 -5.86
N GLU A 11 -29.78 -15.44 -4.88
CA GLU A 11 -28.52 -15.05 -4.24
C GLU A 11 -27.32 -15.20 -5.18
N ARG A 12 -27.23 -16.32 -5.90
CA ARG A 12 -26.20 -16.55 -6.92
C ARG A 12 -26.25 -15.50 -8.02
N ARG A 13 -27.46 -15.15 -8.48
CA ARG A 13 -27.67 -14.05 -9.44
C ARG A 13 -27.21 -12.71 -8.88
N GLY A 14 -27.51 -12.42 -7.61
CA GLY A 14 -27.02 -11.22 -6.93
C GLY A 14 -25.50 -11.11 -6.91
N ARG A 15 -24.81 -12.22 -6.69
CA ARG A 15 -23.34 -12.27 -6.74
C ARG A 15 -22.78 -12.03 -8.14
N ILE A 16 -23.33 -12.70 -9.16
CA ILE A 16 -22.91 -12.49 -10.54
C ILE A 16 -23.11 -11.03 -10.97
N ILE A 17 -24.22 -10.40 -10.57
CA ILE A 17 -24.48 -8.98 -10.83
C ILE A 17 -23.43 -8.09 -10.16
N LEU A 18 -23.03 -8.37 -8.91
CA LEU A 18 -21.99 -7.61 -8.23
C LEU A 18 -20.68 -7.67 -9.03
N ILE A 19 -20.20 -8.87 -9.35
CA ILE A 19 -18.95 -9.03 -10.11
C ILE A 19 -19.07 -8.36 -11.48
N GLY A 20 -20.22 -8.48 -12.15
CA GLY A 20 -20.47 -7.77 -13.41
C GLY A 20 -20.28 -6.26 -13.29
N TRP A 21 -20.85 -5.61 -12.26
CA TRP A 21 -20.65 -4.18 -12.01
C TRP A 21 -19.21 -3.83 -11.66
N GLN A 22 -18.50 -4.70 -10.95
CA GLN A 22 -17.07 -4.50 -10.63
C GLN A 22 -16.20 -4.57 -11.88
N LEU A 23 -16.49 -5.50 -12.80
CA LEU A 23 -15.82 -5.60 -14.10
C LEU A 23 -16.12 -4.40 -14.99
N VAL A 24 -17.38 -3.94 -15.03
CA VAL A 24 -17.77 -2.73 -15.78
C VAL A 24 -17.03 -1.51 -15.24
N ALA A 25 -16.96 -1.37 -13.91
CA ALA A 25 -16.24 -0.28 -13.28
C ALA A 25 -14.73 -0.35 -13.60
N LEU A 26 -14.10 -1.53 -13.49
CA LEU A 26 -12.69 -1.71 -13.83
C LEU A 26 -12.41 -1.40 -15.31
N ALA A 27 -13.26 -1.87 -16.22
CA ALA A 27 -13.16 -1.54 -17.64
C ALA A 27 -13.30 -0.03 -17.89
N GLY A 28 -14.23 0.63 -17.19
CA GLY A 28 -14.38 2.08 -17.23
C GLY A 28 -13.13 2.82 -16.77
N GLN A 29 -12.47 2.35 -15.72
CA GLN A 29 -11.19 2.91 -15.27
C GLN A 29 -10.08 2.73 -16.31
N VAL A 30 -9.91 1.51 -16.84
CA VAL A 30 -8.88 1.25 -17.87
C VAL A 30 -9.13 2.11 -19.11
N TRP A 31 -10.40 2.29 -19.50
CA TRP A 31 -10.76 3.18 -20.60
C TRP A 31 -10.49 4.66 -20.28
N ALA A 32 -10.69 5.08 -19.04
CA ALA A 32 -10.33 6.43 -18.59
C ALA A 32 -8.82 6.66 -18.70
N VAL A 33 -8.00 5.70 -18.29
CA VAL A 33 -6.52 5.75 -18.42
C VAL A 33 -6.12 5.88 -19.90
N HIS A 34 -6.66 5.04 -20.77
CA HIS A 34 -6.41 5.11 -22.21
C HIS A 34 -6.84 6.45 -22.81
N LEU A 35 -8.00 6.99 -22.41
CA LEU A 35 -8.49 8.29 -22.86
C LEU A 35 -7.58 9.43 -22.40
N ALA A 36 -7.08 9.36 -21.17
CA ALA A 36 -6.17 10.36 -20.62
C ALA A 36 -4.86 10.43 -21.43
N ARG A 37 -4.33 9.27 -21.83
CA ARG A 37 -3.12 9.18 -22.69
C ARG A 37 -3.35 9.69 -24.11
N THR A 38 -4.54 9.49 -24.68
CA THR A 38 -4.79 9.74 -26.12
C THR A 38 -5.53 11.02 -26.47
N ARG A 39 -6.44 11.51 -25.60
CA ARG A 39 -7.37 12.62 -25.91
C ARG A 39 -7.47 13.69 -24.83
N GLY A 40 -6.63 13.63 -23.79
CA GLY A 40 -6.58 14.60 -22.70
C GLY A 40 -7.48 14.28 -21.50
N GLU A 41 -7.38 15.10 -20.45
CA GLU A 41 -7.72 14.71 -19.07
C GLU A 41 -9.20 14.87 -18.69
N GLY A 42 -9.94 15.81 -19.30
CA GLY A 42 -11.26 16.22 -18.78
C GLY A 42 -12.34 15.12 -18.78
N ALA A 43 -12.56 14.46 -19.91
CA ALA A 43 -13.53 13.36 -19.99
C ALA A 43 -13.04 12.09 -19.28
N ALA A 44 -11.71 11.91 -19.19
CA ALA A 44 -11.09 10.78 -18.52
C ALA A 44 -11.29 10.85 -17.00
N ASP A 45 -11.10 12.01 -16.38
CA ASP A 45 -11.29 12.19 -14.94
C ASP A 45 -12.75 11.95 -14.50
N ILE A 46 -13.72 12.39 -15.31
CA ILE A 46 -15.15 12.10 -15.07
C ILE A 46 -15.41 10.59 -15.13
N LEU A 47 -14.92 9.91 -16.16
CA LEU A 47 -15.12 8.47 -16.32
C LEU A 47 -14.46 7.67 -15.19
N SER A 48 -13.24 8.03 -14.80
CA SER A 48 -12.51 7.47 -13.65
C SER A 48 -13.30 7.63 -12.36
N THR A 49 -13.77 8.85 -12.08
CA THR A 49 -14.58 9.19 -10.91
C THR A 49 -15.89 8.41 -10.89
N VAL A 50 -16.62 8.32 -12.00
CA VAL A 50 -17.86 7.53 -12.09
C VAL A 50 -17.58 6.04 -11.88
N SER A 51 -16.49 5.52 -12.45
CA SER A 51 -16.09 4.11 -12.30
C SER A 51 -15.81 3.77 -10.83
N MET A 52 -15.08 4.62 -10.11
CA MET A 52 -14.84 4.48 -8.67
C MET A 52 -16.16 4.49 -7.88
N GLY A 53 -17.09 5.37 -8.23
CA GLY A 53 -18.40 5.47 -7.58
C GLY A 53 -19.27 4.22 -7.80
N VAL A 54 -19.29 3.68 -9.03
CA VAL A 54 -20.01 2.45 -9.38
C VAL A 54 -19.43 1.23 -8.65
N MET A 55 -18.10 1.15 -8.58
CA MET A 55 -17.39 0.10 -7.85
C MET A 55 -17.80 0.10 -6.37
N TYR A 56 -17.71 1.24 -5.68
CA TYR A 56 -18.09 1.31 -4.26
C TYR A 56 -19.60 1.11 -4.05
N GLY A 57 -20.42 1.82 -4.82
CA GLY A 57 -21.88 1.80 -4.70
C GLY A 57 -22.49 0.42 -4.93
N SER A 58 -21.95 -0.36 -5.87
CA SER A 58 -22.42 -1.73 -6.11
C SER A 58 -22.15 -2.67 -4.93
N ALA A 59 -21.03 -2.52 -4.22
CA ALA A 59 -20.73 -3.29 -3.02
C ALA A 59 -21.63 -2.89 -1.84
N VAL A 60 -21.82 -1.58 -1.61
CA VAL A 60 -22.74 -1.06 -0.58
C VAL A 60 -24.17 -1.48 -0.85
N TRP A 61 -24.60 -1.46 -2.11
CA TRP A 61 -25.92 -1.91 -2.52
C TRP A 61 -26.17 -3.38 -2.12
N VAL A 62 -25.18 -4.25 -2.26
CA VAL A 62 -25.30 -5.66 -1.83
C VAL A 62 -25.37 -5.77 -0.31
N MET A 63 -24.54 -5.03 0.43
CA MET A 63 -24.48 -5.09 1.89
C MET A 63 -25.70 -4.51 2.59
N THR A 64 -26.39 -3.56 1.95
CA THR A 64 -27.61 -2.93 2.48
C THR A 64 -28.90 -3.69 2.12
N ARG A 65 -28.81 -4.80 1.37
CA ARG A 65 -30.00 -5.60 1.02
C ARG A 65 -30.69 -6.16 2.28
N PRO A 66 -32.03 -6.26 2.28
CA PRO A 66 -32.78 -6.83 3.40
C PRO A 66 -32.33 -8.25 3.76
N ARG A 67 -31.98 -9.05 2.75
CA ARG A 67 -31.42 -10.40 2.89
C ARG A 67 -29.95 -10.37 2.49
N LEU A 68 -29.05 -10.49 3.47
CA LEU A 68 -27.62 -10.56 3.27
C LEU A 68 -27.10 -11.89 3.84
N THR A 69 -26.39 -12.65 3.02
CA THR A 69 -25.67 -13.85 3.46
C THR A 69 -24.20 -13.52 3.72
N ARG A 70 -23.54 -14.28 4.59
CA ARG A 70 -22.09 -14.18 4.82
C ARG A 70 -21.29 -14.29 3.51
N THR A 71 -21.70 -15.18 2.60
CA THR A 71 -21.03 -15.34 1.30
C THR A 71 -21.15 -14.09 0.43
N SER A 72 -22.36 -13.50 0.32
CA SER A 72 -22.56 -12.30 -0.50
C SER A 72 -21.84 -11.08 0.10
N ARG A 73 -21.82 -10.97 1.43
CA ARG A 73 -21.02 -9.98 2.15
C ARG A 73 -19.53 -10.16 1.90
N ASN A 74 -19.00 -11.37 2.12
CA ASN A 74 -17.57 -11.68 1.94
C ASN A 74 -17.11 -11.34 0.52
N MET A 75 -17.97 -11.59 -0.46
CA MET A 75 -17.67 -11.22 -1.84
C MET A 75 -17.68 -9.70 -2.04
N ALA A 76 -18.64 -8.97 -1.46
CA ALA A 76 -18.69 -7.51 -1.55
C ALA A 76 -17.47 -6.84 -0.90
N ILE A 77 -17.02 -7.30 0.27
CA ILE A 77 -15.81 -6.75 0.90
C ILE A 77 -14.54 -7.15 0.15
N ALA A 78 -14.48 -8.35 -0.45
CA ALA A 78 -13.37 -8.73 -1.30
C ALA A 78 -13.29 -7.84 -2.55
N CYS A 79 -14.44 -7.48 -3.14
CA CYS A 79 -14.50 -6.49 -4.21
C CYS A 79 -14.00 -5.10 -3.76
N LEU A 80 -14.36 -4.65 -2.55
CA LEU A 80 -13.83 -3.40 -1.99
C LEU A 80 -12.33 -3.45 -1.72
N ALA A 81 -11.74 -4.62 -1.48
CA ALA A 81 -10.29 -4.77 -1.39
C ALA A 81 -9.63 -4.75 -2.77
N VAL A 82 -10.06 -5.64 -3.67
CA VAL A 82 -9.35 -5.98 -4.91
C VAL A 82 -9.60 -4.97 -6.03
N THR A 83 -10.85 -4.61 -6.31
CA THR A 83 -11.19 -3.76 -7.46
C THR A 83 -10.53 -2.37 -7.40
N PRO A 84 -10.58 -1.59 -6.29
CA PRO A 84 -9.90 -0.30 -6.24
C PRO A 84 -8.37 -0.44 -6.35
N THR A 85 -7.79 -1.52 -5.81
CA THR A 85 -6.35 -1.78 -5.99
C THR A 85 -6.03 -2.04 -7.45
N LEU A 86 -6.80 -2.88 -8.16
CA LEU A 86 -6.62 -3.10 -9.59
C LEU A 86 -6.85 -1.82 -10.41
N MET A 87 -7.80 -0.98 -10.04
CA MET A 87 -8.05 0.31 -10.69
C MET A 87 -6.90 1.29 -10.49
N SER A 88 -6.31 1.35 -9.30
CA SER A 88 -5.11 2.15 -9.01
C SER A 88 -3.87 1.61 -9.75
N ARG A 89 -3.76 0.29 -9.93
CA ARG A 89 -2.72 -0.33 -10.77
C ARG A 89 -2.99 -0.24 -12.26
N ALA A 90 -4.23 0.04 -12.68
CA ALA A 90 -4.57 0.19 -14.09
C ALA A 90 -4.01 1.48 -14.70
N THR A 91 -3.60 2.46 -13.89
CA THR A 91 -2.89 3.65 -14.39
C THR A 91 -1.57 3.28 -15.04
N ASP A 92 -0.90 2.28 -14.48
CA ASP A 92 0.26 1.61 -15.06
C ASP A 92 0.46 0.21 -14.42
N PRO A 93 0.13 -0.88 -15.13
CA PRO A 93 0.31 -2.24 -14.62
C PRO A 93 1.75 -2.77 -14.76
N LEU A 94 2.63 -2.06 -15.45
CA LEU A 94 4.02 -2.47 -15.70
C LEU A 94 5.00 -1.78 -14.73
N LEU A 95 4.65 -0.61 -14.23
CA LEU A 95 5.48 0.21 -13.35
C LEU A 95 4.79 0.52 -12.01
N LEU A 96 5.58 0.56 -10.92
CA LEU A 96 5.13 1.13 -9.66
C LEU A 96 5.29 2.65 -9.71
N THR A 97 4.22 3.36 -10.02
CA THR A 97 4.28 4.80 -10.31
C THR A 97 4.27 5.70 -9.07
N GLY A 98 4.05 5.15 -7.88
CA GLY A 98 4.14 5.90 -6.63
C GLY A 98 5.57 6.16 -6.20
N PHE A 99 5.87 7.38 -5.73
CA PHE A 99 7.20 7.74 -5.22
C PHE A 99 7.68 6.80 -4.12
N ASP A 100 6.87 6.56 -3.09
CA ASP A 100 7.20 5.63 -1.99
C ASP A 100 7.38 4.19 -2.48
N GLU A 101 6.69 3.80 -3.54
CA GLU A 101 6.82 2.45 -4.10
C GLU A 101 8.20 2.23 -4.71
N GLN A 102 8.76 3.25 -5.37
CA GLN A 102 10.13 3.22 -5.91
C GLN A 102 11.18 3.14 -4.78
N LEU A 103 10.96 3.84 -3.68
CA LEU A 103 11.86 3.79 -2.51
C LEU A 103 11.94 2.37 -1.92
N HIS A 104 10.81 1.68 -1.80
CA HIS A 104 10.75 0.29 -1.33
C HIS A 104 11.22 -0.72 -2.39
N LEU A 105 10.98 -0.44 -3.68
CA LEU A 105 11.47 -1.27 -4.78
C LEU A 105 13.00 -1.28 -4.80
N ARG A 106 13.65 -0.14 -4.54
CA ARG A 106 15.11 -0.08 -4.36
C ARG A 106 15.60 -1.04 -3.29
N THR A 107 14.99 -1.03 -2.10
CA THR A 107 15.37 -1.95 -1.01
C THR A 107 15.13 -3.41 -1.40
N LEU A 108 14.02 -3.71 -2.06
CA LEU A 108 13.74 -5.05 -2.57
C LEU A 108 14.80 -5.50 -3.59
N ALA A 109 15.17 -4.63 -4.53
CA ALA A 109 16.20 -4.91 -5.53
C ALA A 109 17.58 -5.15 -4.91
N ASP A 110 17.92 -4.43 -3.85
CA ASP A 110 19.16 -4.65 -3.10
C ASP A 110 19.14 -6.01 -2.37
N ILE A 111 18.01 -6.41 -1.77
CA ILE A 111 17.90 -7.73 -1.14
C ILE A 111 17.98 -8.85 -2.18
N ILE A 112 17.31 -8.70 -3.33
CA ILE A 112 17.36 -9.69 -4.41
C ILE A 112 18.75 -9.78 -5.05
N SER A 113 19.45 -8.65 -5.20
CA SER A 113 20.77 -8.66 -5.83
C SER A 113 21.89 -9.10 -4.90
N SER A 114 21.80 -8.81 -3.60
CA SER A 114 22.84 -9.15 -2.61
C SER A 114 22.57 -10.43 -1.82
N HIS A 115 21.31 -10.90 -1.80
CA HIS A 115 20.80 -11.94 -0.88
C HIS A 115 20.99 -11.60 0.60
N GLN A 116 21.10 -10.31 0.94
CA GLN A 116 21.35 -9.81 2.28
C GLN A 116 20.34 -8.74 2.68
N LEU A 117 19.99 -8.71 3.97
CA LEU A 117 19.23 -7.61 4.55
C LEU A 117 20.13 -6.41 4.86
N PHE A 118 19.50 -5.27 5.08
CA PHE A 118 20.16 -4.04 5.56
C PHE A 118 21.20 -3.43 4.61
N GLN A 119 21.10 -3.73 3.31
CA GLN A 119 21.85 -2.97 2.30
C GLN A 119 21.43 -1.49 2.35
N PRO A 120 22.39 -0.54 2.30
CA PRO A 120 22.07 0.89 2.33
C PRO A 120 21.20 1.34 1.15
N ASN A 121 20.19 2.17 1.42
CA ASN A 121 19.31 2.74 0.41
C ASN A 121 19.54 4.27 0.33
N PRO A 122 20.03 4.81 -0.81
CA PRO A 122 20.43 6.22 -0.93
C PRO A 122 19.29 7.23 -0.84
N VAL A 123 18.05 6.78 -1.06
CA VAL A 123 16.87 7.65 -1.16
C VAL A 123 15.90 7.45 0.01
N LEU A 124 16.03 6.35 0.76
CA LEU A 124 15.22 6.08 1.96
C LEU A 124 15.97 5.20 2.97
N ASP A 125 16.82 5.82 3.80
CA ASP A 125 17.65 5.15 4.82
C ASP A 125 16.87 4.26 5.80
N VAL A 126 15.60 4.60 6.07
CA VAL A 126 14.78 3.85 7.04
C VAL A 126 14.26 2.53 6.48
N SER A 127 14.04 2.41 5.16
CA SER A 127 13.37 1.25 4.57
C SER A 127 14.14 -0.05 4.81
N PRO A 128 15.46 -0.15 4.55
CA PRO A 128 16.22 -1.38 4.81
C PRO A 128 16.16 -1.86 6.25
N ARG A 129 15.92 -0.95 7.22
CA ARG A 129 15.86 -1.26 8.66
C ARG A 129 14.52 -1.81 9.12
N TYR A 130 13.48 -1.64 8.31
CA TYR A 130 12.15 -2.20 8.53
C TYR A 130 11.72 -3.06 7.33
N PRO A 131 12.46 -4.15 7.03
CA PRO A 131 12.33 -4.88 5.77
C PRO A 131 11.13 -5.84 5.74
N GLY A 132 10.12 -5.66 6.59
CA GLY A 132 8.99 -6.60 6.72
C GLY A 132 8.18 -6.74 5.43
N LEU A 133 8.02 -5.65 4.66
CA LEU A 133 7.36 -5.68 3.37
C LEU A 133 8.18 -6.46 2.33
N GLU A 134 9.47 -6.13 2.24
CA GLU A 134 10.40 -6.66 1.26
C GLU A 134 10.67 -8.15 1.53
N THR A 135 10.85 -8.55 2.79
CA THR A 135 11.08 -9.96 3.18
C THR A 135 9.92 -10.88 2.80
N VAL A 136 8.66 -10.44 2.97
CA VAL A 136 7.51 -11.22 2.50
C VAL A 136 7.46 -11.25 0.97
N THR A 137 7.84 -10.15 0.32
CA THR A 137 7.89 -10.06 -1.15
C THR A 137 8.96 -10.97 -1.74
N VAL A 138 10.12 -11.08 -1.08
CA VAL A 138 11.20 -12.01 -1.45
C VAL A 138 10.70 -13.44 -1.51
N VAL A 139 9.84 -13.89 -0.59
CA VAL A 139 9.28 -15.26 -0.65
C VAL A 139 8.54 -15.50 -1.96
N PHE A 140 7.77 -14.53 -2.45
CA PHE A 140 7.10 -14.65 -3.74
C PHE A 140 8.09 -14.64 -4.91
N ASN A 141 9.17 -13.86 -4.81
CA ASN A 141 10.23 -13.83 -5.81
C ASN A 141 11.03 -15.15 -5.86
N GLU A 142 11.38 -15.71 -4.70
CA GLU A 142 12.02 -17.01 -4.52
C GLU A 142 11.16 -18.17 -5.04
N LEU A 143 9.83 -17.99 -5.12
CA LEU A 143 8.90 -18.91 -5.76
C LEU A 143 8.81 -18.74 -7.29
N GLY A 144 9.55 -17.78 -7.85
CA GLY A 144 9.70 -17.57 -9.29
C GLY A 144 8.89 -16.42 -9.87
N LEU A 145 8.21 -15.60 -9.04
CA LEU A 145 7.53 -14.41 -9.53
C LEU A 145 8.52 -13.27 -9.80
N PRO A 146 8.40 -12.53 -10.92
CA PRO A 146 9.13 -11.28 -11.12
C PRO A 146 8.87 -10.30 -9.96
N PRO A 147 9.82 -9.42 -9.58
CA PRO A 147 9.70 -8.52 -8.43
C PRO A 147 8.39 -7.71 -8.42
N MET A 148 8.01 -7.15 -9.58
CA MET A 148 6.75 -6.39 -9.73
C MET A 148 5.52 -7.26 -9.43
N MET A 149 5.46 -8.48 -9.96
CA MET A 149 4.35 -9.41 -9.72
C MET A 149 4.31 -9.88 -8.26
N ALA A 150 5.47 -10.10 -7.65
CA ALA A 150 5.60 -10.43 -6.24
C ALA A 150 5.05 -9.31 -5.35
N ALA A 151 5.43 -8.05 -5.63
CA ALA A 151 4.97 -6.86 -4.93
C ALA A 151 3.44 -6.70 -5.03
N VAL A 152 2.88 -6.75 -6.24
CA VAL A 152 1.42 -6.63 -6.46
C VAL A 152 0.66 -7.77 -5.78
N THR A 153 1.20 -8.99 -5.81
CA THR A 153 0.60 -10.14 -5.11
C THR A 153 0.52 -9.91 -3.61
N LEU A 154 1.61 -9.43 -2.99
CA LEU A 154 1.62 -9.11 -1.57
C LEU A 154 0.60 -8.02 -1.23
N ILE A 155 0.53 -6.94 -2.01
CA ILE A 155 -0.46 -5.86 -1.81
C ILE A 155 -1.87 -6.44 -1.78
N LEU A 156 -2.25 -7.23 -2.80
CA LEU A 156 -3.60 -7.83 -2.88
C LEU A 156 -3.91 -8.73 -1.68
N ILE A 157 -2.93 -9.52 -1.23
CA ILE A 157 -3.07 -10.38 -0.06
C ILE A 157 -3.26 -9.54 1.21
N ALA A 158 -2.42 -8.52 1.42
CA ALA A 158 -2.51 -7.64 2.59
C ALA A 158 -3.85 -6.88 2.63
N ARG A 159 -4.33 -6.40 1.48
CA ARG A 159 -5.64 -5.77 1.30
C ARG A 159 -6.80 -6.68 1.69
N LEU A 160 -6.75 -7.94 1.24
CA LEU A 160 -7.76 -8.93 1.60
C LEU A 160 -7.73 -9.22 3.10
N VAL A 161 -6.55 -9.43 3.68
CA VAL A 161 -6.42 -9.65 5.13
C VAL A 161 -6.99 -8.46 5.92
N LEU A 162 -6.69 -7.22 5.51
CA LEU A 162 -7.21 -6.02 6.16
C LEU A 162 -8.74 -6.01 6.25
N VAL A 163 -9.42 -6.18 5.10
CA VAL A 163 -10.89 -6.11 5.07
C VAL A 163 -11.55 -7.30 5.76
N PHE A 164 -10.96 -8.49 5.67
CA PHE A 164 -11.52 -9.69 6.32
C PHE A 164 -11.33 -9.65 7.84
N VAL A 165 -10.16 -9.23 8.33
CA VAL A 165 -9.92 -9.07 9.77
C VAL A 165 -10.87 -8.01 10.34
N LEU A 166 -11.03 -6.87 9.67
CA LEU A 166 -11.98 -5.84 10.11
C LEU A 166 -13.42 -6.36 10.14
N CYS A 167 -13.84 -7.05 9.07
CA CYS A 167 -15.18 -7.60 8.96
C CYS A 167 -15.48 -8.60 10.07
N ASP A 168 -14.57 -9.55 10.29
CA ASP A 168 -14.72 -10.60 11.29
C ASP A 168 -14.66 -10.01 12.71
N ALA A 169 -13.74 -9.06 12.99
CA ALA A 169 -13.64 -8.40 14.28
C ALA A 169 -14.94 -7.65 14.64
N VAL A 170 -15.52 -6.90 13.69
CA VAL A 170 -16.78 -6.19 13.93
C VAL A 170 -17.97 -7.15 13.99
N GLU A 171 -18.02 -8.20 13.15
CA GLU A 171 -19.06 -9.21 13.24
C GLU A 171 -19.05 -9.91 14.60
N LEU A 172 -17.88 -10.23 15.15
CA LEU A 172 -17.75 -10.85 16.47
C LEU A 172 -18.24 -9.90 17.58
N LEU A 173 -17.92 -8.61 17.49
CA LEU A 173 -18.31 -7.63 18.51
C LEU A 173 -19.79 -7.23 18.47
N THR A 174 -20.43 -7.33 17.29
CA THR A 174 -21.82 -6.88 17.08
C THR A 174 -22.80 -8.02 16.84
N GLU A 175 -22.30 -9.26 16.75
CA GLU A 175 -23.03 -10.47 16.35
C GLU A 175 -23.78 -10.33 15.02
N SER A 176 -23.39 -9.35 14.19
CA SER A 176 -24.10 -9.00 12.97
C SER A 176 -23.19 -9.12 11.75
N SER A 177 -23.54 -10.06 10.89
CA SER A 177 -22.84 -10.26 9.62
C SER A 177 -22.87 -8.99 8.76
N ARG A 178 -24.01 -8.29 8.73
CA ARG A 178 -24.17 -7.02 8.01
C ARG A 178 -23.28 -5.93 8.58
N ALA A 179 -23.22 -5.82 9.91
CA ALA A 179 -22.37 -4.86 10.60
C ALA A 179 -20.91 -5.00 10.19
N GLY A 180 -20.37 -6.22 10.18
CA GLY A 180 -19.01 -6.49 9.71
C GLY A 180 -18.76 -6.00 8.27
N GLY A 181 -19.70 -6.23 7.36
CA GLY A 181 -19.57 -5.76 5.97
C GLY A 181 -19.61 -4.23 5.84
N LEU A 182 -20.57 -3.60 6.53
CA LEU A 182 -20.71 -2.14 6.51
C LEU A 182 -19.53 -1.43 7.20
N ALA A 183 -18.88 -2.05 8.17
CA ALA A 183 -17.67 -1.49 8.77
C ALA A 183 -16.54 -1.37 7.74
N VAL A 184 -16.37 -2.38 6.88
CA VAL A 184 -15.43 -2.30 5.75
C VAL A 184 -15.83 -1.19 4.77
N ALA A 185 -17.13 -1.02 4.49
CA ALA A 185 -17.61 0.07 3.63
C ALA A 185 -17.28 1.46 4.23
N VAL A 186 -17.52 1.65 5.53
CA VAL A 186 -17.18 2.90 6.22
C VAL A 186 -15.66 3.11 6.27
N TYR A 187 -14.90 2.05 6.52
CA TYR A 187 -13.44 2.12 6.48
C TYR A 187 -12.92 2.52 5.09
N ALA A 188 -13.57 2.04 4.03
CA ALA A 188 -13.25 2.39 2.65
C ALA A 188 -13.49 3.87 2.31
N LEU A 189 -14.22 4.63 3.15
CA LEU A 189 -14.33 6.08 3.05
C LEU A 189 -13.04 6.80 3.46
N SER A 190 -12.09 6.11 4.09
CA SER A 190 -10.79 6.68 4.45
C SER A 190 -10.08 7.19 3.19
N PRO A 191 -9.47 8.39 3.21
CA PRO A 191 -8.75 8.91 2.05
C PRO A 191 -7.64 7.96 1.59
N GLN A 192 -7.00 7.28 2.54
CA GLN A 192 -5.89 6.38 2.26
C GLN A 192 -6.32 5.01 1.74
N PHE A 193 -7.62 4.71 1.69
CA PHE A 193 -8.07 3.37 1.36
C PHE A 193 -7.77 2.96 -0.07
N VAL A 194 -7.94 3.86 -1.05
CA VAL A 194 -7.78 3.52 -2.47
C VAL A 194 -6.31 3.52 -2.87
N TRP A 195 -5.60 4.61 -2.59
CA TRP A 195 -4.23 4.82 -3.05
C TRP A 195 -3.18 4.29 -2.06
N PHE A 196 -2.91 5.01 -0.96
CA PHE A 196 -1.76 4.72 -0.07
C PHE A 196 -1.79 3.33 0.57
N ASN A 197 -2.94 2.87 1.08
CA ASN A 197 -3.08 1.53 1.64
C ASN A 197 -3.12 0.42 0.56
N SER A 198 -2.92 0.78 -0.72
CA SER A 198 -2.77 -0.13 -1.85
C SER A 198 -1.40 0.02 -2.54
N GLN A 199 -0.49 0.84 -2.00
CA GLN A 199 0.85 0.99 -2.53
C GLN A 199 1.79 -0.12 -2.04
N PHE A 200 2.88 -0.35 -2.77
CA PHE A 200 4.04 -1.09 -2.29
C PHE A 200 4.81 -0.27 -1.26
N SER A 201 4.21 -0.09 -0.09
CA SER A 201 4.77 0.63 1.04
C SER A 201 4.49 -0.14 2.33
N TYR A 202 5.40 -0.04 3.28
CA TYR A 202 5.37 -0.77 4.55
C TYR A 202 4.04 -0.72 5.31
N GLN A 203 3.26 0.37 5.21
CA GLN A 203 1.98 0.53 5.91
C GLN A 203 0.94 -0.46 5.39
N THR A 204 0.96 -0.76 4.08
CA THR A 204 0.04 -1.70 3.43
C THR A 204 0.07 -3.07 4.09
N LEU A 205 1.26 -3.54 4.50
CA LEU A 205 1.41 -4.79 5.25
C LEU A 205 1.27 -4.60 6.76
N ALA A 206 1.84 -3.55 7.34
CA ALA A 206 1.84 -3.37 8.79
C ALA A 206 0.43 -3.17 9.36
N LEU A 207 -0.45 -2.48 8.65
CA LEU A 207 -1.81 -2.16 9.08
C LEU A 207 -2.69 -3.43 9.31
N PRO A 208 -2.82 -4.38 8.36
CA PRO A 208 -3.56 -5.61 8.61
C PRO A 208 -2.96 -6.46 9.73
N LEU A 209 -1.63 -6.48 9.88
CA LEU A 209 -0.98 -7.20 10.99
C LEU A 209 -1.32 -6.57 12.34
N ALA A 210 -1.30 -5.24 12.44
CA ALA A 210 -1.68 -4.52 13.66
C ALA A 210 -3.16 -4.76 14.01
N LEU A 211 -4.05 -4.70 13.01
CA LEU A 211 -5.47 -4.98 13.22
C LEU A 211 -5.69 -6.44 13.64
N GLY A 212 -4.96 -7.40 13.06
CA GLY A 212 -4.99 -8.81 13.47
C GLY A 212 -4.53 -9.01 14.91
N ALA A 213 -3.48 -8.31 15.34
CA ALA A 213 -3.05 -8.33 16.75
C ALA A 213 -4.13 -7.79 17.69
N ILE A 214 -4.72 -6.63 17.35
CA ILE A 214 -5.81 -6.01 18.12
C ILE A 214 -7.04 -6.92 18.19
N SER A 215 -7.42 -7.54 17.08
CA SER A 215 -8.52 -8.52 16.99
C SER A 215 -8.28 -9.72 17.92
N LEU A 216 -7.11 -10.34 17.83
CA LEU A 216 -6.73 -11.48 18.67
C LEU A 216 -6.69 -11.13 20.16
N ILE A 217 -6.14 -9.97 20.52
CA ILE A 217 -6.14 -9.47 21.91
C ILE A 217 -7.58 -9.21 22.38
N GLY A 218 -8.40 -8.58 21.54
CA GLY A 218 -9.80 -8.31 21.82
C GLY A 218 -10.58 -9.58 22.13
N ARG A 219 -10.34 -10.65 21.36
CA ARG A 219 -10.93 -11.98 21.59
C ARG A 219 -10.34 -12.69 22.79
N ALA A 220 -9.07 -12.46 23.09
CA ALA A 220 -8.43 -13.03 24.27
C ALA A 220 -9.03 -12.49 25.57
N ARG A 221 -9.60 -11.27 25.59
CA ARG A 221 -10.18 -10.64 26.80
C ARG A 221 -11.16 -11.55 27.55
N ASP A 222 -12.01 -12.25 26.82
CA ASP A 222 -13.11 -13.06 27.38
C ASP A 222 -12.94 -14.57 27.12
N ALA A 223 -11.81 -14.99 26.57
CA ALA A 223 -11.56 -16.40 26.25
C ALA A 223 -11.19 -17.24 27.49
N ASP A 224 -11.70 -18.46 27.59
CA ASP A 224 -11.28 -19.44 28.61
C ASP A 224 -9.81 -19.86 28.39
N GLU A 225 -9.39 -19.97 27.12
CA GLU A 225 -8.01 -20.30 26.72
C GLU A 225 -7.38 -19.13 25.95
N PRO A 226 -6.83 -18.11 26.64
CA PRO A 226 -6.30 -16.91 25.98
C PRO A 226 -4.93 -17.13 25.32
N LEU A 227 -4.13 -18.09 25.77
CA LEU A 227 -2.73 -18.26 25.35
C LEU A 227 -2.52 -18.42 23.84
N PRO A 228 -3.31 -19.22 23.10
CA PRO A 228 -3.18 -19.29 21.64
C PRO A 228 -3.37 -17.92 20.98
N LEU A 229 -4.41 -17.18 21.38
CA LEU A 229 -4.76 -15.88 20.82
C LEU A 229 -3.66 -14.85 21.12
N LEU A 230 -3.16 -14.83 22.36
CA LEU A 230 -2.05 -13.96 22.77
C LEU A 230 -0.76 -14.31 22.02
N GLY A 231 -0.48 -15.59 21.79
CA GLY A 231 0.67 -16.03 20.98
C GLY A 231 0.57 -15.59 19.52
N GLY A 232 -0.61 -15.74 18.91
CA GLY A 232 -0.87 -15.20 17.57
C GLY A 232 -0.73 -13.68 17.50
N ALA A 233 -1.24 -12.96 18.51
CA ALA A 233 -1.09 -11.52 18.61
C ALA A 233 0.38 -11.10 18.73
N THR A 234 1.19 -11.81 19.52
CA THR A 234 2.63 -11.57 19.62
C THR A 234 3.34 -11.73 18.28
N VAL A 235 3.00 -12.78 17.51
CA VAL A 235 3.56 -12.98 16.15
C VAL A 235 3.21 -11.80 15.24
N CYS A 236 1.94 -11.37 15.25
CA CYS A 236 1.53 -10.18 14.50
C CYS A 236 2.28 -8.92 14.94
N LEU A 237 2.42 -8.66 16.25
CA LEU A 237 3.12 -7.48 16.78
C LEU A 237 4.61 -7.47 16.42
N LEU A 238 5.28 -8.62 16.42
CA LEU A 238 6.64 -8.76 15.92
C LEU A 238 6.71 -8.46 14.42
N GLY A 239 5.75 -8.94 13.64
CA GLY A 239 5.64 -8.61 12.21
C GLY A 239 5.43 -7.12 11.97
N VAL A 240 4.60 -6.43 12.78
CA VAL A 240 4.41 -4.97 12.70
C VAL A 240 5.72 -4.24 13.01
N ALA A 241 6.42 -4.63 14.09
CA ALA A 241 7.71 -4.05 14.48
C ALA A 241 8.79 -4.19 13.40
N LEU A 242 8.83 -5.34 12.71
CA LEU A 242 9.71 -5.58 11.57
C LEU A 242 9.34 -4.74 10.34
N THR A 243 8.07 -4.38 10.18
CA THR A 243 7.55 -3.77 8.94
C THR A 243 7.48 -2.26 9.00
N HIS A 244 6.93 -1.67 10.06
CA HIS A 244 6.67 -0.23 10.08
C HIS A 244 6.70 0.33 11.50
N HIS A 245 7.68 1.19 11.77
CA HIS A 245 7.87 1.83 13.08
C HIS A 245 6.65 2.67 13.51
N LEU A 246 6.09 3.50 12.62
CA LEU A 246 4.97 4.37 12.98
C LEU A 246 3.72 3.56 13.35
N THR A 247 3.36 2.55 12.54
CA THR A 247 2.24 1.65 12.88
C THR A 247 2.51 0.91 14.19
N SER A 248 3.76 0.52 14.47
CA SER A 248 4.15 -0.12 15.74
C SER A 248 3.89 0.80 16.93
N PHE A 249 4.42 2.02 16.91
CA PHE A 249 4.23 3.00 17.99
C PHE A 249 2.75 3.37 18.19
N LEU A 250 1.99 3.57 17.11
CA LEU A 250 0.56 3.85 17.21
C LEU A 250 -0.22 2.66 17.80
N THR A 251 0.13 1.43 17.42
CA THR A 251 -0.49 0.21 17.96
C THR A 251 -0.17 0.06 19.45
N VAL A 252 1.08 0.25 19.86
CA VAL A 252 1.49 0.21 21.27
C VAL A 252 0.77 1.29 22.08
N THR A 253 0.72 2.51 21.56
CA THR A 253 0.01 3.63 22.22
C THR A 253 -1.47 3.30 22.42
N PHE A 254 -2.12 2.75 21.38
CA PHE A 254 -3.51 2.30 21.49
C PHE A 254 -3.68 1.20 22.54
N LEU A 255 -2.82 0.18 22.55
CA LEU A 255 -2.88 -0.92 23.52
C LEU A 255 -2.62 -0.45 24.96
N ILE A 256 -1.75 0.54 25.18
CA ILE A 256 -1.54 1.17 26.49
C ILE A 256 -2.82 1.89 26.95
N VAL A 257 -3.39 2.75 26.10
CA VAL A 257 -4.63 3.46 26.43
C VAL A 257 -5.79 2.48 26.68
N TRP A 258 -5.86 1.41 25.88
CA TRP A 258 -6.85 0.35 26.08
C TRP A 258 -6.62 -0.39 27.41
N THR A 259 -5.38 -0.69 27.78
CA THR A 259 -5.03 -1.29 29.08
C THR A 259 -5.51 -0.40 30.24
N LEU A 260 -5.39 0.92 30.12
CA LEU A 260 -5.85 1.86 31.16
C LEU A 260 -7.37 1.92 31.25
N ALA A 261 -8.08 1.65 30.15
CA ALA A 261 -9.54 1.63 30.10
C ALA A 261 -10.15 0.31 30.63
N GLU A 262 -9.39 -0.79 30.64
CA GLU A 262 -9.85 -2.13 31.03
C GLU A 262 -9.65 -2.42 32.53
N ARG A 263 -10.36 -3.45 33.04
CA ARG A 263 -10.25 -3.92 34.43
C ARG A 263 -10.17 -5.46 34.48
N GLY A 264 -9.82 -6.00 35.66
CA GLY A 264 -9.79 -7.44 35.91
C GLY A 264 -8.84 -8.22 35.00
N GLU A 265 -9.22 -9.43 34.62
CA GLU A 265 -8.40 -10.27 33.73
C GLU A 265 -8.26 -9.70 32.33
N ALA A 266 -9.30 -9.03 31.79
CA ALA A 266 -9.24 -8.37 30.50
C ALA A 266 -8.11 -7.32 30.46
N ARG A 267 -7.94 -6.55 31.55
CA ARG A 267 -6.80 -5.62 31.68
C ARG A 267 -5.47 -6.33 31.56
N ILE A 268 -5.27 -7.45 32.26
CA ILE A 268 -4.01 -8.20 32.23
C ILE A 268 -3.71 -8.69 30.81
N ARG A 269 -4.72 -9.20 30.10
CA ARG A 269 -4.58 -9.73 28.73
C ARG A 269 -4.27 -8.61 27.72
N VAL A 270 -4.87 -7.44 27.85
CA VAL A 270 -4.53 -6.26 27.02
C VAL A 270 -3.15 -5.70 27.42
N ALA A 271 -2.80 -5.67 28.71
CA ALA A 271 -1.48 -5.25 29.18
C ALA A 271 -0.38 -6.16 28.63
N TYR A 272 -0.62 -7.48 28.56
CA TYR A 272 0.29 -8.40 27.90
C TYR A 272 0.52 -7.98 26.44
N GLY A 273 -0.54 -7.68 25.69
CA GLY A 273 -0.44 -7.18 24.33
C GLY A 273 0.37 -5.89 24.23
N ALA A 274 0.11 -4.93 25.12
CA ALA A 274 0.86 -3.67 25.20
C ALA A 274 2.35 -3.90 25.49
N MET A 275 2.67 -4.78 26.45
CA MET A 275 4.05 -5.12 26.81
C MET A 275 4.76 -5.90 25.70
N ALA A 276 4.08 -6.84 25.06
CA ALA A 276 4.62 -7.58 23.92
C ALA A 276 4.89 -6.64 22.74
N GLY A 277 3.97 -5.74 22.43
CA GLY A 277 4.12 -4.74 21.37
C GLY A 277 5.24 -3.74 21.70
N LEU A 278 5.30 -3.24 22.93
CA LEU A 278 6.37 -2.35 23.39
C LEU A 278 7.72 -3.05 23.30
N SER A 279 7.82 -4.29 23.78
CA SER A 279 9.04 -5.10 23.71
C SER A 279 9.46 -5.32 22.27
N ALA A 280 8.55 -5.72 21.38
CA ALA A 280 8.84 -5.91 19.96
C ALA A 280 9.35 -4.62 19.31
N THR A 281 8.66 -3.51 19.55
CA THR A 281 9.00 -2.19 18.97
C THR A 281 10.35 -1.69 19.49
N VAL A 282 10.58 -1.76 20.80
CA VAL A 282 11.80 -1.26 21.45
C VAL A 282 12.98 -2.17 21.14
N LEU A 283 12.84 -3.49 21.20
CA LEU A 283 13.93 -4.41 20.86
C LEU A 283 14.35 -4.25 19.41
N TRP A 284 13.39 -4.15 18.48
CA TRP A 284 13.72 -3.89 17.07
C TRP A 284 14.39 -2.52 16.88
N ALA A 285 13.85 -1.47 17.52
CA ALA A 285 14.45 -0.14 17.47
C ALA A 285 15.87 -0.09 18.09
N ILE A 286 16.15 -0.86 19.14
CA ILE A 286 17.47 -0.97 19.77
C ILE A 286 18.46 -1.67 18.83
N VAL A 287 18.04 -2.70 18.12
CA VAL A 287 18.88 -3.33 17.08
C VAL A 287 19.27 -2.32 16.00
N GLN A 288 18.43 -1.31 15.78
CA GLN A 288 18.63 -0.22 14.80
C GLN A 288 19.16 1.09 15.43
N ARG A 289 19.64 1.05 16.69
CA ARG A 289 19.88 2.19 17.59
C ARG A 289 20.82 3.28 17.08
N SER A 290 21.74 3.00 16.15
CA SER A 290 22.66 4.01 15.60
C SER A 290 21.94 5.15 14.85
N THR A 291 20.61 5.14 14.74
CA THR A 291 19.88 6.02 13.84
C THR A 291 18.60 6.66 14.38
N LEU A 292 18.28 6.48 15.66
CA LEU A 292 17.17 7.24 16.26
C LEU A 292 17.45 8.75 16.25
N GLU A 293 18.71 9.17 16.46
CA GLU A 293 19.08 10.60 16.44
C GLU A 293 19.10 11.19 15.02
N GLN A 294 19.60 10.45 14.01
CA GLN A 294 19.71 10.95 12.63
C GLN A 294 18.39 10.91 11.83
N TYR A 295 17.44 10.04 12.19
CA TYR A 295 16.15 9.96 11.49
C TYR A 295 15.07 10.82 12.15
N PHE A 296 15.00 10.83 13.50
CA PHE A 296 14.05 11.69 14.20
C PHE A 296 14.53 13.13 14.30
N GLY A 297 15.85 13.39 14.29
CA GLY A 297 16.42 14.74 14.27
C GLY A 297 15.82 15.60 13.17
N PRO A 298 15.99 15.26 11.88
CA PRO A 298 15.42 16.00 10.76
C PRO A 298 13.90 16.06 10.77
N MET A 299 13.18 15.02 11.22
CA MET A 299 11.72 15.06 11.31
C MET A 299 11.22 16.01 12.41
N ILE A 300 11.97 16.10 13.52
CA ILE A 300 11.72 17.03 14.62
C ILE A 300 12.18 18.44 14.22
N ASP A 301 13.26 18.56 13.45
CA ASP A 301 13.83 19.83 12.96
C ASP A 301 13.00 20.41 11.81
N ASP A 302 12.43 19.59 10.92
CA ASP A 302 11.41 19.96 9.93
C ASP A 302 10.12 20.37 10.64
N LEU A 303 9.70 19.60 11.65
CA LEU A 303 8.57 19.99 12.49
C LEU A 303 8.84 21.33 13.23
N ALA A 304 10.06 21.56 13.70
CA ALA A 304 10.49 22.78 14.41
C ALA A 304 10.72 23.99 13.48
N SER A 305 11.23 23.78 12.27
CA SER A 305 11.42 24.83 11.25
C SER A 305 10.08 25.22 10.61
N GLU A 306 9.18 24.26 10.38
CA GLU A 306 7.79 24.53 10.01
C GLU A 306 6.96 25.12 11.18
N LEU A 307 7.44 24.99 12.43
CA LEU A 307 6.92 25.73 13.59
C LEU A 307 7.26 27.22 13.58
N GLY A 308 8.32 27.64 12.87
CA GLY A 308 8.81 29.01 12.80
C GLY A 308 8.21 29.91 11.71
N GLY A 309 7.59 29.36 10.66
CA GLY A 309 6.96 30.19 9.62
C GLY A 309 6.81 29.52 8.25
N GLY A 310 5.93 28.53 8.12
CA GLY A 310 5.57 27.96 6.81
C GLY A 310 4.67 28.89 5.99
N VAL A 311 4.96 29.00 4.69
CA VAL A 311 4.11 29.72 3.71
C VAL A 311 2.70 29.13 3.73
N ARG A 312 1.68 29.97 3.93
CA ARG A 312 0.27 29.55 3.83
C ARG A 312 -0.01 29.11 2.39
N ARG A 313 -0.27 27.81 2.17
CA ARG A 313 -0.81 27.33 0.90
C ARG A 313 -2.16 28.00 0.63
N GLN A 314 -2.37 28.47 -0.59
CA GLN A 314 -3.70 28.91 -1.02
C GLN A 314 -4.63 27.69 -1.05
N ALA A 315 -5.83 27.83 -0.49
CA ALA A 315 -6.79 26.74 -0.48
C ALA A 315 -7.15 26.35 -1.91
N PHE A 316 -7.22 25.04 -2.19
CA PHE A 316 -7.55 24.50 -3.52
C PHE A 316 -6.59 24.90 -4.64
N GLN A 317 -5.31 25.09 -4.30
CA GLN A 317 -4.22 25.25 -5.28
C GLN A 317 -3.00 24.43 -4.84
N ASP A 318 -2.27 23.88 -5.80
CA ASP A 318 -0.97 23.25 -5.55
C ASP A 318 0.17 24.29 -5.51
N SER A 319 1.40 23.83 -5.23
CA SER A 319 2.56 24.72 -5.11
C SER A 319 2.94 25.38 -6.45
N ALA A 320 2.52 24.81 -7.58
CA ALA A 320 2.73 25.36 -8.92
C ALA A 320 1.64 26.38 -9.32
N GLY A 321 0.61 26.59 -8.49
CA GLY A 321 -0.51 27.49 -8.74
C GLY A 321 -1.66 26.84 -9.52
N THR A 322 -1.63 25.52 -9.73
CA THR A 322 -2.71 24.80 -10.40
C THR A 322 -3.93 24.73 -9.49
N ALA A 323 -5.04 25.28 -9.97
CA ALA A 323 -6.29 25.29 -9.23
C ALA A 323 -6.96 23.91 -9.25
N THR A 324 -7.43 23.44 -8.09
CA THR A 324 -8.23 22.22 -7.98
C THR A 324 -9.52 22.36 -8.81
N PRO A 325 -9.90 21.37 -9.64
CA PRO A 325 -11.13 21.43 -10.44
C PRO A 325 -12.40 21.60 -9.60
N LEU A 326 -13.46 22.18 -10.19
CA LEU A 326 -14.72 22.45 -9.47
C LEU A 326 -15.35 21.17 -8.89
N MET A 327 -15.36 20.08 -9.65
CA MET A 327 -15.91 18.80 -9.21
C MET A 327 -15.18 18.30 -7.95
N ASP A 328 -13.85 18.32 -7.96
CA ASP A 328 -13.02 17.95 -6.82
C ASP A 328 -13.33 18.82 -5.60
N ARG A 329 -13.44 20.15 -5.76
CA ARG A 329 -13.82 21.05 -4.65
C ARG A 329 -15.15 20.66 -4.02
N VAL A 330 -16.16 20.37 -4.85
CA VAL A 330 -17.50 19.95 -4.37
C VAL A 330 -17.40 18.60 -3.65
N LEU A 331 -16.68 17.62 -4.19
CA LEU A 331 -16.48 16.31 -3.57
C LEU A 331 -15.76 16.43 -2.22
N LEU A 332 -14.72 17.27 -2.15
CA LEU A 332 -13.96 17.51 -0.92
C LEU A 332 -14.81 18.17 0.17
N LEU A 333 -15.58 19.20 -0.19
CA LEU A 333 -16.46 19.91 0.75
C LEU A 333 -17.63 19.02 1.21
N THR A 334 -18.23 18.25 0.30
CA THR A 334 -19.31 17.32 0.65
C THR A 334 -18.81 16.19 1.55
N TYR A 335 -17.62 15.66 1.29
CA TYR A 335 -16.96 14.68 2.16
C TYR A 335 -16.67 15.22 3.56
N ALA A 336 -16.03 16.39 3.66
CA ALA A 336 -15.72 17.01 4.95
C ALA A 336 -17.00 17.34 5.74
N GLY A 337 -18.02 17.88 5.07
CA GLY A 337 -19.31 18.18 5.66
C GLY A 337 -20.03 16.91 6.12
N ALA A 338 -20.13 15.88 5.28
CA ALA A 338 -20.82 14.63 5.60
C ALA A 338 -20.17 13.91 6.78
N LEU A 339 -18.84 13.82 6.82
CA LEU A 339 -18.12 13.21 7.95
C LEU A 339 -18.31 14.01 9.24
N THR A 340 -18.17 15.34 9.17
CA THR A 340 -18.35 16.20 10.35
C THR A 340 -19.76 16.06 10.91
N LEU A 341 -20.78 16.15 10.07
CA LEU A 341 -22.18 16.00 10.49
C LEU A 341 -22.45 14.60 11.05
N THR A 342 -21.91 13.54 10.43
CA THR A 342 -22.07 12.17 10.91
C THR A 342 -21.43 11.98 12.27
N VAL A 343 -20.17 12.38 12.44
CA VAL A 343 -19.44 12.25 13.72
C VAL A 343 -20.12 13.08 14.82
N MET A 344 -20.52 14.32 14.53
CA MET A 344 -21.22 15.17 15.50
C MET A 344 -22.58 14.57 15.89
N ALA A 345 -23.37 14.08 14.92
CA ALA A 345 -24.65 13.44 15.21
C ALA A 345 -24.47 12.21 16.12
N LEU A 346 -23.49 11.35 15.81
CA LEU A 346 -23.18 10.17 16.63
C LEU A 346 -22.71 10.55 18.03
N PHE A 347 -21.90 11.62 18.17
CA PHE A 347 -21.49 12.16 19.45
C PHE A 347 -22.70 12.64 20.29
N PHE A 348 -23.59 13.45 19.70
CA PHE A 348 -24.79 13.91 20.41
C PHE A 348 -25.72 12.77 20.79
N LEU A 349 -25.86 11.74 19.95
CA LEU A 349 -26.60 10.52 20.28
C LEU A 349 -25.94 9.77 21.46
N THR A 350 -24.60 9.69 21.48
CA THR A 350 -23.83 9.11 22.61
C THR A 350 -24.13 9.84 23.91
N VAL A 351 -24.00 11.16 23.93
CA VAL A 351 -24.25 11.99 25.11
C VAL A 351 -25.71 11.88 25.57
N ARG A 352 -26.66 11.88 24.62
CA ARG A 352 -28.09 11.76 24.92
C ARG A 352 -28.43 10.42 25.58
N TRP A 353 -27.91 9.32 25.06
CA TRP A 353 -28.16 7.99 25.62
C TRP A 353 -27.49 7.81 26.99
N GLN A 354 -26.28 8.36 27.18
CA GLN A 354 -25.63 8.39 28.49
C GLN A 354 -26.45 9.13 29.54
N ARG A 355 -27.05 10.27 29.19
CA ARG A 355 -27.90 11.05 30.10
C ARG A 355 -29.20 10.34 30.48
N ARG A 356 -29.69 9.40 29.67
CA ARG A 356 -30.97 8.70 29.90
C ARG A 356 -30.90 7.54 30.89
N ARG A 357 -29.72 7.21 31.44
CA ARG A 357 -29.52 6.11 32.41
C ARG A 357 -30.23 4.81 31.98
N GLU A 358 -30.15 4.46 30.70
CA GLU A 358 -30.43 3.07 30.30
C GLU A 358 -29.30 2.22 30.92
N HIS A 359 -29.61 1.62 32.07
CA HIS A 359 -28.65 1.05 33.03
C HIS A 359 -27.82 -0.13 32.49
N ASP A 360 -28.11 -0.62 31.28
CA ASP A 360 -27.31 -1.64 30.58
C ASP A 360 -26.08 -1.06 29.84
N LEU A 361 -25.95 0.26 29.76
CA LEU A 361 -24.80 0.93 29.13
C LEU A 361 -23.58 1.09 30.05
N TYR A 362 -23.63 0.59 31.29
CA TYR A 362 -22.72 1.00 32.35
C TYR A 362 -21.90 -0.13 32.96
N TYR A 363 -21.00 -0.71 32.15
CA TYR A 363 -19.71 -1.21 32.64
C TYR A 363 -18.64 -0.90 31.57
N TRP A 364 -17.90 0.21 31.76
CA TRP A 364 -16.62 0.56 31.10
C TRP A 364 -16.42 0.01 29.67
N ASN A 365 -17.26 0.47 28.73
CA ASN A 365 -17.21 0.05 27.33
C ASN A 365 -16.24 0.96 26.54
N PRO A 366 -15.28 0.43 25.74
CA PRO A 366 -14.36 1.22 24.91
C PRO A 366 -15.04 2.18 23.92
N GLN A 367 -16.38 2.13 23.78
CA GLN A 367 -17.19 3.08 23.00
C GLN A 367 -16.85 4.56 23.22
N LEU A 368 -16.56 5.01 24.45
CA LEU A 368 -16.18 6.42 24.68
C LEU A 368 -14.79 6.76 24.12
N LEU A 369 -13.83 5.85 24.27
CA LEU A 369 -12.49 5.99 23.70
C LEU A 369 -12.57 6.00 22.16
N VAL A 370 -13.29 5.04 21.59
CA VAL A 370 -13.49 4.91 20.13
C VAL A 370 -14.25 6.12 19.57
N MET A 371 -15.24 6.65 20.30
CA MET A 371 -15.91 7.91 19.95
C MET A 371 -14.96 9.11 20.04
N GLY A 372 -14.14 9.20 21.09
CA GLY A 372 -13.11 10.23 21.25
C GLY A 372 -12.12 10.25 20.09
N LEU A 373 -11.64 9.08 19.66
CA LEU A 373 -10.79 8.94 18.47
C LEU A 373 -11.54 9.36 17.19
N SER A 374 -12.83 9.01 17.06
CA SER A 374 -13.65 9.42 15.90
C SER A 374 -13.86 10.94 15.84
N LEU A 375 -13.97 11.61 16.99
CA LEU A 375 -14.07 13.08 17.11
C LEU A 375 -12.81 13.81 16.63
N ALA A 376 -11.66 13.14 16.60
CA ALA A 376 -10.43 13.74 16.04
C ALA A 376 -10.53 13.99 14.53
N ILE A 377 -11.37 13.23 13.80
CA ILE A 377 -11.52 13.35 12.34
C ILE A 377 -11.96 14.77 11.92
N PRO A 378 -13.09 15.33 12.39
CA PRO A 378 -13.50 16.69 12.00
C PRO A 378 -12.50 17.77 12.46
N VAL A 379 -11.87 17.59 13.63
CA VAL A 379 -10.83 18.52 14.12
C VAL A 379 -9.63 18.54 13.19
N LEU A 380 -9.12 17.37 12.81
CA LEU A 380 -7.98 17.24 11.92
C LEU A 380 -8.30 17.62 10.48
N LEU A 381 -9.53 17.38 10.01
CA LEU A 381 -10.01 17.91 8.72
C LEU A 381 -10.01 19.44 8.72
N ALA A 382 -10.47 20.09 9.78
CA ALA A 382 -10.41 21.54 9.92
C ALA A 382 -8.97 22.05 10.02
N ALA A 383 -8.08 21.31 10.69
CA ALA A 383 -6.67 21.65 10.82
C ALA A 383 -5.92 21.69 9.47
N ARG A 384 -6.44 21.04 8.41
CA ARG A 384 -5.85 21.05 7.06
C ARG A 384 -5.75 22.43 6.40
N VAL A 385 -6.40 23.46 6.94
CA VAL A 385 -6.21 24.86 6.50
C VAL A 385 -4.79 25.36 6.81
N VAL A 386 -4.12 24.73 7.79
CA VAL A 386 -2.72 25.00 8.13
C VAL A 386 -1.85 23.89 7.51
N PRO A 387 -0.67 24.20 6.95
CA PRO A 387 0.22 23.19 6.34
C PRO A 387 0.42 21.94 7.21
N LYS A 388 0.71 22.14 8.51
CA LYS A 388 0.88 21.09 9.53
C LYS A 388 -0.30 20.13 9.64
N GLY A 389 -1.52 20.64 9.56
CA GLY A 389 -2.72 19.82 9.73
C GLY A 389 -2.96 18.86 8.56
N VAL A 390 -2.41 19.17 7.38
CA VAL A 390 -2.49 18.29 6.21
C VAL A 390 -1.72 17.01 6.47
N GLU A 391 -0.47 17.10 6.92
CA GLU A 391 0.40 15.93 7.15
C GLU A 391 -0.14 15.06 8.29
N ILE A 392 -0.54 15.67 9.41
CA ILE A 392 -1.09 14.95 10.58
C ILE A 392 -2.37 14.20 10.21
N PHE A 393 -3.31 14.85 9.51
CA PHE A 393 -4.54 14.17 9.07
C PHE A 393 -4.24 13.04 8.08
N THR A 394 -3.37 13.30 7.11
CA THR A 394 -2.99 12.32 6.08
C THR A 394 -2.43 11.06 6.73
N ARG A 395 -1.49 11.19 7.68
CA ARG A 395 -0.88 10.06 8.40
C ARG A 395 -1.83 9.35 9.36
N SER A 396 -2.73 10.07 10.03
CA SER A 396 -3.63 9.48 11.04
C SER A 396 -4.90 8.87 10.45
N SER A 397 -5.35 9.31 9.27
CA SER A 397 -6.64 8.94 8.70
C SER A 397 -6.82 7.43 8.46
N SER A 398 -5.75 6.68 8.10
CA SER A 398 -5.80 5.21 8.01
C SER A 398 -6.19 4.53 9.32
N PHE A 399 -5.83 5.14 10.46
CA PHE A 399 -6.07 4.60 11.79
C PHE A 399 -7.39 5.09 12.38
N LEU A 400 -7.74 6.37 12.18
CA LEU A 400 -8.95 6.99 12.73
C LEU A 400 -10.25 6.46 12.10
N PHE A 401 -10.18 5.92 10.88
CA PHE A 401 -11.34 5.32 10.23
C PHE A 401 -11.71 3.93 10.78
N LEU A 402 -10.77 3.24 11.45
CA LEU A 402 -11.07 1.98 12.16
C LEU A 402 -12.07 2.21 13.30
N PRO A 403 -11.84 3.10 14.29
CA PRO A 403 -12.80 3.39 15.33
C PRO A 403 -14.09 4.02 14.77
N LEU A 404 -14.00 4.89 13.75
CA LEU A 404 -15.19 5.44 13.09
C LEU A 404 -16.10 4.34 12.53
N SER A 405 -15.51 3.33 11.86
CA SER A 405 -16.27 2.22 11.29
C SER A 405 -17.08 1.45 12.34
N PHE A 406 -16.47 1.21 13.50
CA PHE A 406 -17.14 0.55 14.62
C PHE A 406 -18.28 1.41 15.18
N VAL A 407 -18.03 2.70 15.41
CA VAL A 407 -19.04 3.62 15.94
C VAL A 407 -20.23 3.71 14.99
N VAL A 408 -20.01 4.01 13.71
CA VAL A 408 -21.09 4.16 12.72
C VAL A 408 -21.98 2.93 12.73
N VAL A 409 -21.38 1.74 12.63
CA VAL A 409 -22.12 0.47 12.53
C VAL A 409 -22.85 0.10 13.80
N ASN A 410 -22.25 0.33 14.98
CA ASN A 410 -22.89 0.06 16.27
C ASN A 410 -24.16 0.92 16.45
N TYR A 411 -24.10 2.21 16.12
CA TYR A 411 -25.27 3.11 16.19
C TYR A 411 -26.34 2.74 15.17
N MET A 412 -25.91 2.43 13.96
CA MET A 412 -26.76 1.94 12.89
C MET A 412 -27.57 0.68 13.28
N GLY A 413 -26.95 -0.25 14.01
CA GLY A 413 -27.64 -1.41 14.57
C GLY A 413 -28.66 -1.05 15.66
N ARG A 414 -28.30 -0.14 16.58
CA ARG A 414 -29.18 0.29 17.69
C ARG A 414 -30.39 1.09 17.25
N LEU A 415 -30.28 1.86 16.17
CA LEU A 415 -31.39 2.63 15.61
C LEU A 415 -32.36 1.75 14.81
N ASP A 416 -32.15 0.43 14.79
CA ASP A 416 -32.90 -0.55 14.01
C ASP A 416 -33.09 -0.10 12.55
N TRP A 417 -32.09 0.61 12.01
CA TRP A 417 -32.12 1.20 10.66
C TRP A 417 -32.39 0.13 9.61
N TRP A 418 -32.00 -1.12 9.91
CA TRP A 418 -32.16 -2.28 9.02
C TRP A 418 -33.62 -2.68 8.85
N HIS A 419 -34.48 -2.24 9.76
CA HIS A 419 -35.89 -2.58 9.86
C HIS A 419 -36.83 -1.38 9.65
N MET A 420 -36.32 -0.19 9.30
CA MET A 420 -37.09 1.06 9.00
C MET A 420 -38.07 0.98 7.79
N GLY A 421 -38.48 -0.21 7.37
CA GLY A 421 -39.57 -0.46 6.44
C GLY A 421 -40.60 -1.48 6.93
N ARG A 422 -40.54 -1.92 8.19
CA ARG A 422 -41.52 -2.82 8.82
C ARG A 422 -42.38 -2.02 9.80
N LEU A 423 -43.70 -2.14 9.68
CA LEU A 423 -44.62 -1.70 10.72
C LEU A 423 -44.35 -2.53 12.01
N PRO A 424 -44.40 -1.94 13.21
CA PRO A 424 -43.90 -2.56 14.45
C PRO A 424 -44.62 -3.85 14.88
N ASP A 425 -45.86 -4.10 14.42
CA ASP A 425 -46.76 -5.07 15.04
C ASP A 425 -46.88 -6.43 14.34
N ARG A 426 -45.85 -6.92 13.64
CA ARG A 426 -45.92 -8.28 13.05
C ARG A 426 -44.75 -9.18 13.49
N PRO A 427 -45.03 -10.37 14.05
CA PRO A 427 -43.99 -11.34 14.37
C PRO A 427 -43.21 -11.74 13.12
N PRO A 428 -41.97 -12.21 13.25
CA PRO A 428 -41.11 -12.59 12.13
C PRO A 428 -41.65 -13.86 11.45
N GLN A 429 -42.71 -13.73 10.66
CA GLN A 429 -43.14 -14.79 9.76
C GLN A 429 -42.11 -14.94 8.64
N GLN A 430 -41.74 -16.19 8.37
CA GLN A 430 -40.69 -16.63 7.44
C GLN A 430 -40.90 -16.22 5.96
N PHE A 431 -41.94 -15.44 5.65
CA PHE A 431 -42.24 -14.90 4.32
C PHE A 431 -42.74 -13.45 4.40
N GLY A 432 -41.83 -12.51 4.62
CA GLY A 432 -42.13 -11.06 4.50
C GLY A 432 -42.14 -10.58 3.04
N PRO A 433 -42.97 -9.58 2.67
CA PRO A 433 -43.13 -9.12 1.28
C PRO A 433 -41.85 -8.48 0.72
N GLU A 434 -41.76 -8.43 -0.61
CA GLU A 434 -40.79 -7.62 -1.35
C GLU A 434 -40.72 -6.19 -0.80
N PRO A 435 -39.53 -5.56 -0.75
CA PRO A 435 -39.40 -4.17 -0.32
C PRO A 435 -40.32 -3.28 -1.16
N THR A 436 -41.12 -2.46 -0.47
CA THR A 436 -42.00 -1.46 -1.09
C THR A 436 -41.19 -0.57 -2.05
N ARG A 437 -41.84 0.00 -3.08
CA ARG A 437 -41.17 0.91 -4.02
C ARG A 437 -40.39 2.03 -3.31
N HIS A 438 -40.96 2.55 -2.22
CA HIS A 438 -40.33 3.55 -1.35
C HIS A 438 -39.07 3.05 -0.65
N GLY A 439 -39.04 1.80 -0.15
CA GLY A 439 -37.84 1.23 0.46
C GLY A 439 -36.67 1.12 -0.53
N ARG A 440 -36.94 0.68 -1.76
CA ARG A 440 -35.90 0.60 -2.82
C ARG A 440 -35.32 1.96 -3.18
N LEU A 441 -36.15 3.00 -3.23
CA LEU A 441 -35.70 4.37 -3.48
C LEU A 441 -34.73 4.85 -2.39
N TRP A 442 -35.06 4.65 -1.11
CA TRP A 442 -34.16 5.02 -0.01
C TRP A 442 -32.85 4.23 0.00
N HIS A 443 -32.89 2.94 -0.35
CA HIS A 443 -31.66 2.15 -0.53
C HIS A 443 -30.77 2.69 -1.65
N LEU A 444 -31.38 3.12 -2.77
CA LEU A 444 -30.66 3.70 -3.89
C LEU A 444 -30.03 5.03 -3.48
N VAL A 445 -30.83 5.93 -2.89
CA VAL A 445 -30.37 7.24 -2.42
C VAL A 445 -29.23 7.08 -1.40
N GLY A 446 -29.37 6.18 -0.42
CA GLY A 446 -28.31 5.91 0.55
C GLY A 446 -27.02 5.38 -0.08
N SER A 447 -27.13 4.48 -1.06
CA SER A 447 -25.96 3.93 -1.77
C SER A 447 -25.26 4.99 -2.62
N VAL A 448 -26.04 5.86 -3.29
CA VAL A 448 -25.51 6.98 -4.09
C VAL A 448 -24.83 8.00 -3.17
N LEU A 449 -25.45 8.41 -2.07
CA LEU A 449 -24.85 9.34 -1.10
C LEU A 449 -23.56 8.77 -0.52
N ALA A 450 -23.55 7.50 -0.11
CA ALA A 450 -22.34 6.85 0.37
C ALA A 450 -21.23 6.82 -0.69
N SER A 451 -21.59 6.65 -1.97
CA SER A 451 -20.64 6.69 -3.08
C SER A 451 -20.09 8.09 -3.30
N VAL A 452 -20.89 9.15 -3.16
CA VAL A 452 -20.40 10.54 -3.25
C VAL A 452 -19.41 10.85 -2.11
N VAL A 453 -19.71 10.40 -0.89
CA VAL A 453 -18.77 10.54 0.24
C VAL A 453 -17.49 9.75 -0.02
N PHE A 454 -17.59 8.51 -0.51
CA PHE A 454 -16.43 7.71 -0.91
C PHE A 454 -15.56 8.44 -1.95
N LEU A 455 -16.18 9.04 -2.97
CA LEU A 455 -15.47 9.78 -4.00
C LEU A 455 -14.73 11.00 -3.46
N GLY A 456 -15.28 11.71 -2.48
CA GLY A 456 -14.55 12.80 -1.83
C GLY A 456 -13.38 12.31 -0.98
N GLY A 457 -13.48 11.14 -0.33
CA GLY A 457 -12.33 10.47 0.31
C GLY A 457 -11.26 10.08 -0.71
N TYR A 458 -11.66 9.45 -1.83
CA TYR A 458 -10.80 9.08 -2.95
C TYR A 458 -10.04 10.28 -3.53
N VAL A 459 -10.73 11.37 -3.84
CA VAL A 459 -10.13 12.62 -4.34
C VAL A 459 -9.15 13.21 -3.31
N LEU A 460 -9.50 13.15 -2.02
CA LEU A 460 -8.65 13.69 -0.96
C LEU A 460 -7.34 12.91 -0.77
N GLY A 461 -7.38 11.58 -0.93
CA GLY A 461 -6.23 10.72 -0.65
C GLY A 461 -5.42 10.29 -1.86
N SER A 462 -6.00 10.29 -3.06
CA SER A 462 -5.28 9.98 -4.31
C SER A 462 -4.58 11.20 -4.91
N GLY A 463 -4.66 12.35 -4.25
CA GLY A 463 -3.98 13.56 -4.65
C GLY A 463 -4.73 14.41 -5.70
N PRO A 464 -4.06 15.46 -6.20
CA PRO A 464 -4.63 16.37 -7.21
C PRO A 464 -4.98 15.62 -8.51
N ALA A 465 -5.81 16.23 -9.35
CA ALA A 465 -6.31 15.61 -10.58
C ALA A 465 -5.19 15.06 -11.50
N TRP A 466 -4.08 15.78 -11.63
CA TRP A 466 -2.94 15.36 -12.44
C TRP A 466 -2.27 14.07 -11.95
N ALA A 467 -2.42 13.69 -10.67
CA ALA A 467 -1.79 12.52 -10.07
C ALA A 467 -2.63 11.23 -10.20
N ARG A 468 -3.93 11.36 -10.54
CA ARG A 468 -4.86 10.22 -10.57
C ARG A 468 -4.84 9.46 -11.89
N LEU A 469 -4.48 10.13 -12.99
CA LEU A 469 -4.46 9.59 -14.33
C LEU A 469 -3.17 10.02 -15.05
N PRO A 470 -2.68 9.23 -16.00
CA PRO A 470 -1.53 9.62 -16.83
C PRO A 470 -1.85 10.84 -17.70
N GLY A 471 -0.81 11.48 -18.23
CA GLY A 471 -0.91 12.59 -19.17
C GLY A 471 0.45 13.26 -19.39
N SER A 472 0.45 14.50 -19.85
CA SER A 472 1.66 15.28 -20.16
C SER A 472 2.68 15.33 -19.01
N TYR A 473 3.96 15.39 -19.37
CA TYR A 473 5.04 15.54 -18.40
C TYR A 473 4.83 16.72 -17.45
N LEU A 474 5.12 16.51 -16.16
CA LEU A 474 5.24 17.57 -15.15
C LEU A 474 6.56 17.36 -14.38
N PRO A 475 7.36 18.40 -14.11
CA PRO A 475 8.62 18.25 -13.40
C PRO A 475 8.44 17.77 -11.96
N ALA A 476 9.25 16.78 -11.55
CA ALA A 476 9.29 16.23 -10.19
C ALA A 476 7.92 15.77 -9.62
N ALA A 477 7.01 15.34 -10.49
CA ALA A 477 5.59 15.09 -10.22
C ALA A 477 5.22 13.60 -10.26
N ASP A 478 5.89 12.78 -9.45
CA ASP A 478 5.68 11.33 -9.34
C ASP A 478 5.48 10.67 -10.72
N SER A 479 4.34 10.01 -10.96
CA SER A 479 4.01 9.32 -12.21
C SER A 479 4.10 10.20 -13.46
N ARG A 480 3.94 11.52 -13.34
CA ARG A 480 4.00 12.47 -14.46
C ARG A 480 5.43 12.84 -14.86
N SER A 481 6.44 12.40 -14.11
CA SER A 481 7.85 12.48 -14.51
C SER A 481 8.44 11.10 -14.86
N MET A 482 7.62 10.05 -14.93
CA MET A 482 8.04 8.69 -15.31
C MET A 482 7.63 8.38 -16.75
N ASP A 483 7.97 9.27 -17.67
CA ASP A 483 7.62 9.12 -19.09
C ASP A 483 8.68 8.34 -19.88
N ALA A 484 8.41 8.05 -21.16
CA ALA A 484 9.30 7.24 -21.99
C ALA A 484 10.73 7.78 -22.08
N GLU A 485 10.91 9.11 -22.11
CA GLU A 485 12.24 9.76 -22.11
C GLU A 485 13.03 9.45 -20.83
N THR A 486 12.38 9.60 -19.68
CA THR A 486 12.99 9.32 -18.37
C THR A 486 13.30 7.83 -18.21
N LEU A 487 12.35 6.97 -18.60
CA LEU A 487 12.49 5.51 -18.51
C LEU A 487 13.60 4.98 -19.44
N ALA A 488 13.74 5.54 -20.64
CA ALA A 488 14.82 5.21 -21.55
C ALA A 488 16.20 5.57 -20.97
N ALA A 489 16.32 6.77 -20.39
CA ALA A 489 17.56 7.20 -19.74
C ALA A 489 17.93 6.30 -18.55
N VAL A 490 16.95 5.95 -17.71
CA VAL A 490 17.14 5.03 -16.56
C VAL A 490 17.55 3.64 -17.04
N LYS A 491 16.88 3.11 -18.06
CA LYS A 491 17.20 1.80 -18.61
C LYS A 491 18.61 1.77 -19.20
N TRP A 492 18.96 2.74 -20.04
CA TRP A 492 20.32 2.88 -20.58
C TRP A 492 21.34 2.98 -19.45
N ALA A 493 21.05 3.77 -18.41
CA ALA A 493 21.94 3.94 -17.28
C ALA A 493 22.17 2.64 -16.51
N GLY A 494 21.14 1.83 -16.31
CA GLY A 494 21.26 0.53 -15.63
C GLY A 494 22.04 -0.51 -16.43
N GLU A 495 22.03 -0.41 -17.77
CA GLU A 495 22.77 -1.30 -18.67
C GLU A 495 24.21 -0.83 -18.91
N SER A 496 24.46 0.48 -18.87
CA SER A 496 25.74 1.08 -19.30
C SER A 496 26.59 1.61 -18.16
N LEU A 497 25.99 2.15 -17.09
CA LEU A 497 26.73 2.77 -16.00
C LEU A 497 27.06 1.77 -14.89
N PRO A 498 28.23 1.89 -14.22
CA PRO A 498 28.58 0.97 -13.14
C PRO A 498 27.62 1.10 -11.94
N PRO A 499 27.13 -0.02 -11.37
CA PRO A 499 26.30 0.00 -10.17
C PRO A 499 26.97 0.75 -9.02
N GLY A 500 26.17 1.45 -8.22
CA GLY A 500 26.62 2.25 -7.08
C GLY A 500 27.28 3.57 -7.45
N SER A 501 27.44 3.90 -8.74
CA SER A 501 27.98 5.20 -9.16
C SER A 501 27.10 6.34 -8.68
N ARG A 502 27.75 7.42 -8.22
CA ARG A 502 27.05 8.57 -7.65
C ARG A 502 26.51 9.51 -8.71
N ILE A 503 25.25 9.89 -8.58
CA ILE A 503 24.54 10.71 -9.55
C ILE A 503 23.78 11.86 -8.87
N GLY A 504 23.82 13.05 -9.45
CA GLY A 504 22.89 14.13 -9.11
C GLY A 504 21.69 14.07 -10.06
N ALA A 505 20.47 14.11 -9.53
CA ALA A 505 19.24 14.04 -10.31
C ALA A 505 18.08 14.70 -9.56
N ASP A 506 17.04 15.13 -10.27
CA ASP A 506 15.80 15.60 -9.65
C ASP A 506 15.11 14.48 -8.86
N ARG A 507 14.12 14.85 -8.03
CA ARG A 507 13.42 13.97 -7.10
C ARG A 507 12.96 12.66 -7.73
N VAL A 508 12.28 12.70 -8.87
CA VAL A 508 11.66 11.49 -9.43
C VAL A 508 12.68 10.67 -10.19
N SER A 509 13.53 11.32 -10.98
CA SER A 509 14.59 10.62 -11.72
C SER A 509 15.59 9.98 -10.77
N ALA A 510 15.91 10.61 -9.64
CA ALA A 510 16.76 10.03 -8.59
C ALA A 510 16.22 8.70 -8.08
N VAL A 511 14.93 8.60 -7.74
CA VAL A 511 14.37 7.34 -7.21
C VAL A 511 14.33 6.24 -8.27
N LEU A 512 14.07 6.57 -9.54
CA LEU A 512 14.14 5.60 -10.64
C LEU A 512 15.57 5.11 -10.91
N LEU A 513 16.53 6.04 -10.97
CA LEU A 513 17.96 5.71 -11.15
C LEU A 513 18.49 4.88 -9.97
N ALA A 514 17.98 5.10 -8.76
CA ALA A 514 18.29 4.23 -7.63
C ALA A 514 17.66 2.85 -7.80
N ALA A 515 16.35 2.76 -8.00
CA ALA A 515 15.60 1.51 -7.97
C ALA A 515 15.96 0.58 -9.14
N ASP A 516 16.01 1.12 -10.36
CA ASP A 516 16.16 0.31 -11.58
C ASP A 516 17.60 0.30 -12.10
N ALA A 517 18.29 1.45 -12.11
CA ALA A 517 19.66 1.54 -12.61
C ALA A 517 20.74 1.20 -11.55
N ARG A 518 20.33 0.91 -10.31
CA ARG A 518 21.21 0.66 -9.16
C ARG A 518 22.27 1.74 -8.92
N LEU A 519 22.01 2.98 -9.33
CA LEU A 519 22.90 4.10 -9.06
C LEU A 519 22.73 4.61 -7.62
N TRP A 520 23.59 5.53 -7.23
CA TRP A 520 23.56 6.16 -5.91
C TRP A 520 23.26 7.66 -6.04
N PRO A 521 21.98 8.06 -6.07
CA PRO A 521 21.62 9.47 -6.04
C PRO A 521 22.18 10.16 -4.80
N VAL A 522 22.63 11.39 -4.97
CA VAL A 522 23.12 12.24 -3.89
C VAL A 522 22.29 13.50 -3.90
N TYR A 523 21.61 13.81 -2.78
CA TYR A 523 20.97 15.11 -2.59
C TYR A 523 21.88 16.06 -1.81
N GLU A 524 22.43 15.59 -0.70
CA GLU A 524 23.30 16.36 0.18
C GLU A 524 24.59 15.59 0.45
N GLY A 525 25.72 16.29 0.42
CA GLY A 525 27.04 15.74 0.68
C GLY A 525 27.65 16.25 1.98
N LEU A 526 28.95 16.03 2.14
CA LEU A 526 29.68 16.53 3.30
C LEU A 526 29.66 18.07 3.33
N ASN A 527 29.61 18.64 4.52
CA ASN A 527 29.60 20.10 4.78
C ASN A 527 28.34 20.84 4.31
N GLY A 528 27.22 20.13 4.08
CA GLY A 528 25.92 20.75 3.77
C GLY A 528 25.75 21.21 2.33
N VAL A 529 26.68 20.87 1.43
CA VAL A 529 26.55 21.13 -0.01
C VAL A 529 25.41 20.28 -0.57
N LYS A 530 24.52 20.90 -1.35
CA LYS A 530 23.37 20.23 -1.96
C LYS A 530 23.50 20.18 -3.49
N THR A 531 23.03 19.08 -4.09
CA THR A 531 23.01 18.86 -5.54
C THR A 531 22.37 19.99 -6.36
N PRO A 532 21.26 20.64 -5.94
CA PRO A 532 20.69 21.79 -6.65
C PRO A 532 21.68 22.94 -6.88
N GLU A 533 22.70 23.10 -6.02
CA GLU A 533 23.72 24.13 -6.17
C GLU A 533 24.60 23.95 -7.43
N LEU A 534 24.59 22.77 -8.04
CA LEU A 534 25.24 22.52 -9.34
C LEU A 534 24.36 22.98 -10.53
N TYR A 535 23.05 23.08 -10.31
CA TYR A 535 22.06 23.42 -11.35
C TYR A 535 21.78 24.92 -11.39
N VAL A 536 21.72 25.58 -10.24
CA VAL A 536 21.34 27.00 -10.11
C VAL A 536 22.31 27.99 -10.81
N PRO A 537 23.65 27.82 -10.77
CA PRO A 537 24.55 28.75 -11.45
C PRO A 537 24.36 28.76 -12.97
N TYR A 538 24.57 29.91 -13.62
CA TYR A 538 24.53 30.04 -15.08
C TYR A 538 25.84 29.61 -15.76
N GLN A 539 26.93 29.49 -15.00
CA GLN A 539 28.25 29.08 -15.47
C GLN A 539 28.78 27.98 -14.56
N TRP A 540 29.78 27.25 -15.04
CA TRP A 540 30.48 26.24 -14.26
C TRP A 540 31.94 26.66 -14.11
N GLY A 541 32.40 26.81 -12.88
CA GLY A 541 33.76 27.18 -12.53
C GLY A 541 34.38 26.23 -11.51
N MET A 542 35.37 26.74 -10.77
CA MET A 542 36.06 25.97 -9.73
C MET A 542 35.14 25.68 -8.55
N ASP A 543 34.27 26.62 -8.15
CA ASP A 543 33.33 26.42 -7.04
C ASP A 543 32.36 25.27 -7.30
N GLU A 544 31.78 25.19 -8.50
CA GLU A 544 30.92 24.07 -8.89
C GLU A 544 31.69 22.75 -8.97
N THR A 545 32.96 22.78 -9.39
CA THR A 545 33.84 21.60 -9.42
C THR A 545 34.16 21.11 -8.01
N ASP A 546 34.45 22.03 -7.09
CA ASP A 546 34.70 21.73 -5.68
C ASP A 546 33.43 21.19 -4.99
N LYS A 547 32.25 21.75 -5.30
CA LYS A 547 30.96 21.22 -4.84
C LYS A 547 30.67 19.83 -5.40
N ALA A 548 30.90 19.60 -6.70
CA ALA A 548 30.74 18.28 -7.30
C ALA A 548 31.68 17.24 -6.66
N ASN A 549 32.92 17.64 -6.32
CA ASN A 549 33.88 16.81 -5.60
C ASN A 549 33.47 16.58 -4.13
N ALA A 550 32.89 17.57 -3.45
CA ALA A 550 32.37 17.44 -2.09
C ALA A 550 31.18 16.47 -2.02
N LEU A 551 30.30 16.52 -3.04
CA LEU A 551 29.20 15.57 -3.23
C LEU A 551 29.69 14.20 -3.72
N LYS A 552 30.94 14.10 -4.19
CA LYS A 552 31.52 12.92 -4.86
C LYS A 552 30.66 12.42 -6.02
N ILE A 553 30.05 13.33 -6.76
CA ILE A 553 29.16 12.98 -7.87
C ILE A 553 29.99 12.66 -9.11
N ARG A 554 29.65 11.56 -9.76
CA ARG A 554 30.25 11.12 -11.01
C ARG A 554 29.41 11.52 -12.22
N TYR A 555 28.10 11.40 -12.09
CA TYR A 555 27.15 11.66 -13.17
C TYR A 555 26.14 12.75 -12.80
N LEU A 556 25.68 13.53 -13.77
CA LEU A 556 24.53 14.43 -13.60
C LEU A 556 23.43 14.04 -14.57
N TYR A 557 22.25 13.77 -14.04
CA TYR A 557 21.03 13.66 -14.81
C TYR A 557 20.39 15.05 -14.93
N VAL A 558 20.04 15.45 -16.15
CA VAL A 558 19.38 16.72 -16.41
C VAL A 558 18.20 16.47 -17.33
N ASP A 559 17.04 16.95 -16.91
CA ASP A 559 15.84 17.06 -17.74
C ASP A 559 15.55 18.54 -17.99
N GLU A 560 15.67 18.97 -19.25
CA GLU A 560 15.46 20.36 -19.65
C GLU A 560 14.04 20.86 -19.38
N ARG A 561 13.06 19.95 -19.29
CA ARG A 561 11.65 20.27 -18.99
C ARG A 561 11.44 20.81 -17.58
N MET A 562 12.44 20.71 -16.70
CA MET A 562 12.44 21.43 -15.43
C MET A 562 12.31 22.95 -15.61
N ALA A 563 12.64 23.50 -16.79
CA ALA A 563 12.43 24.92 -17.10
C ALA A 563 10.97 25.27 -17.47
N ASP A 564 10.13 24.30 -17.81
CA ASP A 564 8.79 24.54 -18.37
C ASP A 564 7.80 25.03 -17.30
N SER A 565 7.83 24.41 -16.13
CA SER A 565 6.88 24.68 -15.05
C SER A 565 7.50 24.48 -13.67
N LEU A 566 6.87 25.07 -12.65
CA LEU A 566 7.23 24.81 -11.27
C LEU A 566 6.76 23.39 -10.88
N PRO A 567 7.50 22.68 -10.03
CA PRO A 567 7.12 21.34 -9.60
C PRO A 567 5.86 21.42 -8.72
N PRO A 568 4.86 20.55 -8.92
CA PRO A 568 3.61 20.59 -8.16
C PRO A 568 3.77 20.47 -6.64
N PHE A 569 4.82 19.78 -6.18
CA PHE A 569 5.15 19.65 -4.76
C PHE A 569 5.91 20.87 -4.20
N GLY A 570 6.46 21.73 -5.07
CA GLY A 570 7.11 22.99 -4.70
C GLY A 570 8.64 22.94 -4.60
N TYR A 571 9.25 21.81 -4.97
CA TYR A 571 10.70 21.62 -5.07
C TYR A 571 11.03 20.58 -6.16
N TYR A 572 12.16 20.73 -6.84
CA TYR A 572 12.60 19.82 -7.90
C TYR A 572 13.38 18.62 -7.35
N PHE A 573 14.17 18.82 -6.28
CA PHE A 573 15.06 17.82 -5.70
C PHE A 573 14.59 17.41 -4.31
N ALA A 574 14.54 18.35 -3.35
CA ALA A 574 13.96 18.12 -2.02
C ALA A 574 13.52 19.43 -1.35
N SER A 575 12.73 19.32 -0.28
CA SER A 575 12.31 20.47 0.52
C SER A 575 13.52 21.23 1.08
N GLY A 576 13.47 22.57 1.05
CA GLY A 576 14.59 23.41 1.50
C GLY A 576 15.77 23.47 0.53
N GLU A 577 15.54 23.22 -0.77
CA GLU A 577 16.54 23.42 -1.82
C GLU A 577 16.86 24.90 -2.06
N VAL A 578 18.03 25.17 -2.62
CA VAL A 578 18.42 26.53 -3.02
C VAL A 578 17.50 27.02 -4.14
N ASP A 579 17.06 28.27 -4.04
CA ASP A 579 16.12 28.89 -4.99
C ASP A 579 14.75 28.16 -5.12
N GLN A 580 14.33 27.45 -4.07
CA GLN A 580 13.02 26.81 -4.00
C GLN A 580 11.89 27.77 -4.40
N GLY A 581 10.98 27.30 -5.25
CA GLY A 581 9.86 28.08 -5.78
C GLY A 581 10.20 28.97 -6.98
N LYS A 582 11.42 28.89 -7.52
CA LYS A 582 11.80 29.48 -8.82
C LYS A 582 11.98 28.39 -9.87
N LYS A 583 11.61 28.70 -11.12
CA LYS A 583 11.87 27.81 -12.26
C LYS A 583 13.33 27.88 -12.65
N PHE A 584 13.87 26.75 -13.13
CA PHE A 584 15.13 26.77 -13.86
C PHE A 584 14.95 27.46 -15.23
N THR A 585 16.07 27.93 -15.77
CA THR A 585 16.17 28.45 -17.14
C THR A 585 16.85 27.42 -18.02
N ALA A 586 16.56 27.43 -19.32
CA ALA A 586 17.25 26.57 -20.29
C ALA A 586 18.79 26.74 -20.22
N ALA A 587 19.29 27.95 -19.97
CA ALA A 587 20.72 28.21 -19.83
C ALA A 587 21.34 27.48 -18.61
N GLN A 588 20.63 27.45 -17.48
CA GLN A 588 21.08 26.73 -16.28
C GLN A 588 21.18 25.20 -16.51
N LEU A 589 20.26 24.65 -17.31
CA LEU A 589 20.16 23.21 -17.58
C LEU A 589 21.06 22.75 -18.74
N THR A 590 21.40 23.63 -19.69
CA THR A 590 22.24 23.30 -20.86
C THR A 590 23.71 23.72 -20.70
N LYS A 591 24.08 24.44 -19.63
CA LYS A 591 25.46 24.94 -19.45
C LYS A 591 26.52 23.84 -19.48
N PHE A 592 26.18 22.62 -19.07
CA PHE A 592 27.08 21.48 -18.95
C PHE A 592 27.74 21.10 -20.30
N ASP A 593 27.04 21.33 -21.42
CA ASP A 593 27.55 21.09 -22.77
C ASP A 593 28.80 21.91 -23.11
N LYS A 594 29.00 23.03 -22.42
CA LYS A 594 30.05 24.01 -22.72
C LYS A 594 31.23 23.90 -21.77
N VAL A 595 31.20 22.97 -20.82
CA VAL A 595 32.22 22.86 -19.76
C VAL A 595 33.31 21.88 -20.19
N PRO A 596 34.57 22.32 -20.36
CA PRO A 596 35.68 21.41 -20.61
C PRO A 596 35.80 20.37 -19.49
N GLY A 597 35.85 19.09 -19.86
CA GLY A 597 35.95 17.98 -18.90
C GLY A 597 34.61 17.33 -18.50
N ILE A 598 33.48 17.95 -18.84
CA ILE A 598 32.16 17.30 -18.77
C ILE A 598 31.84 16.70 -20.14
N LYS A 599 31.45 15.42 -20.18
CA LYS A 599 31.06 14.73 -21.41
C LYS A 599 29.62 14.25 -21.32
N THR A 600 28.82 14.51 -22.35
CA THR A 600 27.48 13.90 -22.47
C THR A 600 27.62 12.43 -22.83
N VAL A 601 27.14 11.53 -21.95
CA VAL A 601 27.19 10.08 -22.16
C VAL A 601 25.87 9.50 -22.63
N TYR A 602 24.76 10.16 -22.26
CA TYR A 602 23.43 9.90 -22.78
C TYR A 602 22.76 11.21 -23.19
N ARG A 603 22.08 11.23 -24.33
CA ARG A 603 21.16 12.30 -24.70
C ARG A 603 20.09 11.79 -25.65
N HIS A 604 18.84 12.03 -25.31
CA HIS A 604 17.71 11.93 -26.22
C HIS A 604 16.62 12.90 -25.75
N GLY A 605 15.99 13.59 -26.71
CA GLY A 605 14.97 14.59 -26.41
C GLY A 605 15.44 15.60 -25.36
N PRO A 606 14.66 15.83 -24.28
CA PRO A 606 15.00 16.78 -23.22
C PRO A 606 15.93 16.20 -22.13
N VAL A 607 16.28 14.91 -22.20
CA VAL A 607 17.01 14.22 -21.13
C VAL A 607 18.47 14.01 -21.52
N SER A 608 19.38 14.39 -20.62
CA SER A 608 20.82 14.18 -20.76
C SER A 608 21.42 13.60 -19.49
N ILE A 609 22.40 12.70 -19.64
CA ILE A 609 23.29 12.26 -18.56
C ILE A 609 24.71 12.68 -18.91
N TYR A 610 25.33 13.43 -18.00
CA TYR A 610 26.70 13.93 -18.12
C TYR A 610 27.65 13.14 -17.24
N ASP A 611 28.83 12.81 -17.75
CA ASP A 611 29.98 12.28 -17.02
C ASP A 611 30.96 13.41 -16.67
N LEU A 612 31.22 13.58 -15.37
CA LEU A 612 32.11 14.60 -14.80
C LEU A 612 33.59 14.15 -14.71
N LYS A 613 33.97 12.97 -15.23
CA LYS A 613 35.33 12.41 -15.14
C LYS A 613 36.44 13.41 -15.45
N GLY A 614 36.27 14.17 -16.52
CA GLY A 614 37.31 15.05 -17.07
C GLY A 614 37.62 16.24 -16.16
N LEU A 615 36.84 16.46 -15.10
CA LEU A 615 37.12 17.44 -14.05
C LEU A 615 38.12 16.93 -12.99
N GLY A 616 38.63 15.70 -13.11
CA GLY A 616 39.58 15.12 -12.15
C GLY A 616 38.94 14.59 -10.87
N LEU A 617 37.62 14.31 -10.90
CA LEU A 617 36.89 13.78 -9.75
C LEU A 617 37.26 12.32 -9.48
N THR A 618 37.42 11.98 -8.19
CA THR A 618 37.65 10.60 -7.75
C THR A 618 36.37 9.80 -7.85
N GLU A 619 36.43 8.64 -8.50
CA GLU A 619 35.28 7.75 -8.58
C GLU A 619 34.99 7.16 -7.20
N TYR A 620 33.75 7.31 -6.76
CA TYR A 620 33.28 6.76 -5.49
C TYR A 620 31.95 6.06 -5.74
N ARG A 621 31.87 4.80 -5.32
CA ARG A 621 30.68 3.95 -5.48
C ARG A 621 30.18 3.52 -4.11
N ASN A 622 28.86 3.43 -3.98
CA ASN A 622 28.17 3.10 -2.74
C ASN A 622 27.17 1.95 -2.95
N GLY A 623 26.75 1.34 -1.84
CA GLY A 623 25.80 0.22 -1.85
C GLY A 623 26.42 -1.08 -2.38
N TRP A 624 25.56 -2.03 -2.72
CA TRP A 624 25.99 -3.31 -3.28
C TRP A 624 26.46 -3.15 -4.73
N VAL A 625 27.77 -3.33 -4.95
CA VAL A 625 28.43 -3.28 -6.28
C VAL A 625 28.88 -4.67 -6.76
N GLY A 626 28.63 -5.71 -5.98
CA GLY A 626 29.00 -7.08 -6.29
C GLY A 626 28.10 -7.74 -7.35
N SER A 627 28.53 -8.88 -7.86
CA SER A 627 27.67 -9.73 -8.69
C SER A 627 26.66 -10.49 -7.82
N THR A 628 25.46 -10.70 -8.33
CA THR A 628 24.44 -11.50 -7.63
C THR A 628 24.96 -12.90 -7.35
N PRO A 629 24.89 -13.40 -6.09
CA PRO A 629 25.38 -14.72 -5.77
C PRO A 629 24.67 -15.80 -6.62
N VAL A 630 25.44 -16.60 -7.34
CA VAL A 630 24.89 -17.67 -8.19
C VAL A 630 24.94 -19.00 -7.45
N PHE A 631 23.80 -19.66 -7.32
CA PHE A 631 23.73 -21.01 -6.77
C PHE A 631 23.75 -22.07 -7.87
N ARG A 632 24.48 -23.16 -7.65
CA ARG A 632 24.43 -24.30 -8.58
C ARG A 632 23.07 -25.00 -8.44
N PRO A 633 22.36 -25.27 -9.53
CA PRO A 633 21.07 -25.97 -9.49
C PRO A 633 21.14 -27.32 -8.75
N VAL A 634 22.26 -28.03 -8.88
CA VAL A 634 22.50 -29.32 -8.20
C VAL A 634 22.50 -29.17 -6.68
N ASP A 635 23.15 -28.14 -6.15
CA ASP A 635 23.23 -27.89 -4.71
C ASP A 635 21.84 -27.55 -4.17
N GLN A 636 21.06 -26.76 -4.89
CA GLN A 636 19.69 -26.39 -4.54
C GLN A 636 18.75 -27.60 -4.49
N VAL A 637 18.86 -28.50 -5.48
CA VAL A 637 18.10 -29.76 -5.49
C VAL A 637 18.57 -30.68 -4.36
N ALA A 638 19.87 -30.82 -4.12
CA ALA A 638 20.40 -31.67 -3.05
C ALA A 638 19.94 -31.19 -1.67
N VAL A 639 20.06 -29.88 -1.39
CA VAL A 639 19.58 -29.27 -0.15
C VAL A 639 18.06 -29.44 -0.03
N GLY A 640 17.31 -29.18 -1.11
CA GLY A 640 15.87 -29.36 -1.11
C GLY A 640 15.46 -30.81 -0.85
N LEU A 641 16.13 -31.81 -1.44
CA LEU A 641 15.90 -33.22 -1.13
C LEU A 641 16.20 -33.55 0.34
N VAL A 642 17.29 -33.04 0.90
CA VAL A 642 17.64 -33.24 2.33
C VAL A 642 16.58 -32.63 3.24
N VAL A 643 16.14 -31.40 2.97
CA VAL A 643 15.06 -30.73 3.69
C VAL A 643 13.77 -31.53 3.55
N GLY A 644 13.43 -31.97 2.34
CA GLY A 644 12.25 -32.77 2.06
C GLY A 644 12.26 -34.12 2.78
N LEU A 645 13.43 -34.78 2.86
CA LEU A 645 13.63 -36.01 3.63
C LEU A 645 13.47 -35.76 5.13
N PHE A 646 14.00 -34.64 5.64
CA PHE A 646 13.83 -34.24 7.04
C PHE A 646 12.36 -33.96 7.38
N VAL A 647 11.64 -33.25 6.51
CA VAL A 647 10.19 -33.02 6.64
C VAL A 647 9.43 -34.35 6.57
N ALA A 648 9.75 -35.22 5.63
CA ALA A 648 9.11 -36.54 5.52
C ALA A 648 9.38 -37.42 6.75
N TRP A 649 10.61 -37.38 7.29
CA TRP A 649 10.99 -38.06 8.52
C TRP A 649 10.19 -37.53 9.72
N LEU A 650 10.08 -36.21 9.87
CA LEU A 650 9.23 -35.57 10.88
C LEU A 650 7.77 -36.02 10.74
N MET A 651 7.23 -36.00 9.52
CA MET A 651 5.85 -36.41 9.20
C MET A 651 5.55 -37.89 9.52
N GLY A 652 6.58 -38.74 9.55
CA GLY A 652 6.50 -40.14 9.95
C GLY A 652 6.50 -40.36 11.47
N ARG A 653 6.87 -39.35 12.27
CA ARG A 653 6.90 -39.46 13.74
C ARG A 653 5.53 -39.17 14.36
N ARG A 654 5.25 -39.81 15.52
CA ARG A 654 4.10 -39.47 16.39
C ARG A 654 4.08 -37.99 16.82
N PHE A 655 5.22 -37.30 16.73
CA PHE A 655 5.32 -35.88 17.01
C PHE A 655 4.58 -35.03 15.95
N TRP A 656 4.57 -35.44 14.68
CA TRP A 656 3.85 -34.71 13.63
C TRP A 656 2.34 -34.69 13.84
N SER A 657 1.73 -35.78 14.32
CA SER A 657 0.30 -35.75 14.64
C SER A 657 -0.02 -34.76 15.76
N ARG A 658 0.92 -34.52 16.70
CA ARG A 658 0.79 -33.45 17.70
C ARG A 658 0.93 -32.07 17.07
N ILE A 659 1.93 -31.84 16.21
CA ILE A 659 2.09 -30.56 15.49
C ILE A 659 0.88 -30.27 14.62
N ALA A 660 0.48 -31.20 13.76
CA ALA A 660 -0.68 -31.06 12.89
C ALA A 660 -1.97 -30.86 13.69
N GLY A 661 -2.10 -31.58 14.82
CA GLY A 661 -3.19 -31.39 15.77
C GLY A 661 -3.22 -29.96 16.33
N GLN A 662 -2.08 -29.46 16.83
CA GLN A 662 -1.95 -28.09 17.33
C GLN A 662 -2.18 -27.05 16.24
N ALA A 663 -1.61 -27.20 15.05
CA ALA A 663 -1.84 -26.29 13.92
C ALA A 663 -3.32 -26.24 13.52
N SER A 664 -4.00 -27.40 13.51
CA SER A 664 -5.45 -27.46 13.25
C SER A 664 -6.28 -26.83 14.38
N ARG A 665 -5.81 -26.92 15.63
CA ARG A 665 -6.41 -26.23 16.78
C ARG A 665 -6.20 -24.73 16.66
N LEU A 666 -4.98 -24.25 16.46
CA LEU A 666 -4.65 -22.83 16.28
C LEU A 666 -5.44 -22.23 15.12
N ARG A 667 -5.51 -22.91 13.97
CA ARG A 667 -6.32 -22.46 12.83
C ARG A 667 -7.80 -22.32 13.16
N ARG A 668 -8.36 -23.22 13.98
CA ARG A 668 -9.75 -23.13 14.45
C ARG A 668 -9.93 -21.99 15.46
N VAL A 669 -8.97 -21.82 16.37
CA VAL A 669 -9.00 -20.75 17.38
C VAL A 669 -8.86 -19.38 16.73
N PHE A 670 -7.92 -19.18 15.81
CA PHE A 670 -7.75 -17.90 15.11
C PHE A 670 -8.89 -17.62 14.14
N GLY A 671 -9.46 -18.64 13.52
CA GLY A 671 -10.33 -18.43 12.38
C GLY A 671 -9.53 -18.00 11.13
N PRO A 672 -10.22 -17.84 9.99
CA PRO A 672 -9.55 -17.66 8.71
C PRO A 672 -8.84 -16.30 8.58
N ALA A 673 -9.48 -15.20 8.99
CA ALA A 673 -8.94 -13.85 8.81
C ALA A 673 -7.73 -13.57 9.71
N ASP A 674 -7.87 -13.70 11.03
CA ASP A 674 -6.75 -13.53 11.97
C ASP A 674 -5.63 -14.56 11.69
N GLY A 675 -6.00 -15.78 11.31
CA GLY A 675 -5.03 -16.81 10.92
C GLY A 675 -4.20 -16.43 9.70
N ALA A 676 -4.78 -15.71 8.73
CA ALA A 676 -4.05 -15.19 7.57
C ALA A 676 -3.09 -14.05 7.97
N ALA A 677 -3.49 -13.16 8.89
CA ALA A 677 -2.60 -12.14 9.44
C ALA A 677 -1.41 -12.76 10.19
N VAL A 678 -1.66 -13.74 11.06
CA VAL A 678 -0.61 -14.49 11.78
C VAL A 678 0.33 -15.20 10.79
N LEU A 679 -0.22 -15.82 9.74
CA LEU A 679 0.58 -16.47 8.72
C LEU A 679 1.47 -15.48 7.96
N LEU A 680 0.96 -14.33 7.54
CA LEU A 680 1.75 -13.30 6.87
C LEU A 680 2.89 -12.79 7.75
N ALA A 681 2.61 -12.48 9.01
CA ALA A 681 3.65 -12.09 9.97
C ALA A 681 4.68 -13.20 10.16
N ALA A 682 4.25 -14.46 10.32
CA ALA A 682 5.16 -15.60 10.46
C ALA A 682 6.03 -15.81 9.21
N VAL A 683 5.48 -15.64 8.01
CA VAL A 683 6.22 -15.71 6.74
C VAL A 683 7.28 -14.61 6.67
N GLY A 684 6.93 -13.37 7.01
CA GLY A 684 7.88 -12.25 7.03
C GLY A 684 9.02 -12.46 8.03
N LEU A 685 8.68 -12.87 9.26
CA LEU A 685 9.67 -13.18 10.30
C LEU A 685 10.58 -14.35 9.90
N SER A 686 10.03 -15.39 9.28
CA SER A 686 10.80 -16.56 8.83
C SER A 686 11.71 -16.20 7.66
N SER A 687 11.22 -15.44 6.68
CA SER A 687 12.00 -14.94 5.55
C SER A 687 13.16 -14.06 6.03
N ALA A 688 12.87 -13.12 6.94
CA ALA A 688 13.91 -12.30 7.55
C ALA A 688 14.96 -13.15 8.27
N ALA A 689 14.56 -14.16 9.05
CA ALA A 689 15.48 -15.06 9.72
C ALA A 689 16.35 -15.87 8.74
N LEU A 690 15.77 -16.37 7.64
CA LEU A 690 16.51 -17.09 6.59
C LEU A 690 17.55 -16.18 5.93
N LEU A 691 17.17 -14.95 5.57
CA LEU A 691 18.08 -13.97 4.97
C LEU A 691 19.21 -13.57 5.95
N LEU A 692 18.93 -13.43 7.25
CA LEU A 692 19.97 -13.20 8.26
C LEU A 692 20.94 -14.38 8.38
N LEU A 693 20.44 -15.61 8.19
CA LEU A 693 21.25 -16.83 8.14
C LEU A 693 21.90 -17.05 6.78
N HIS A 694 21.77 -16.10 5.84
CA HIS A 694 22.29 -16.19 4.47
C HIS A 694 21.76 -17.41 3.70
N VAL A 695 20.52 -17.80 4.00
CA VAL A 695 19.79 -18.86 3.31
C VAL A 695 18.84 -18.24 2.30
N TRP A 696 19.14 -18.44 1.02
CA TRP A 696 18.30 -18.02 -0.10
C TRP A 696 17.53 -19.22 -0.65
N LEU A 697 16.21 -19.11 -0.77
CA LEU A 697 15.37 -20.17 -1.33
C LEU A 697 15.26 -20.00 -2.85
N THR A 698 15.40 -21.09 -3.58
CA THR A 698 15.14 -21.10 -5.04
C THR A 698 13.90 -21.95 -5.35
N PRO A 699 13.22 -21.73 -6.50
CA PRO A 699 12.09 -22.56 -6.89
C PRO A 699 12.44 -24.05 -6.94
N LEU A 700 13.66 -24.37 -7.37
CA LEU A 700 14.19 -25.73 -7.41
C LEU A 700 14.29 -26.36 -6.02
N LEU A 701 14.81 -25.63 -5.03
CA LEU A 701 14.88 -26.08 -3.65
C LEU A 701 13.48 -26.32 -3.08
N VAL A 702 12.56 -25.37 -3.26
CA VAL A 702 11.18 -25.49 -2.76
C VAL A 702 10.46 -26.68 -3.39
N VAL A 703 10.54 -26.82 -4.73
CA VAL A 703 9.89 -27.93 -5.46
C VAL A 703 10.48 -29.28 -5.04
N SER A 704 11.80 -29.41 -4.96
CA SER A 704 12.45 -30.66 -4.53
C SER A 704 12.15 -31.01 -3.07
N ALA A 705 12.11 -30.01 -2.18
CA ALA A 705 11.71 -30.21 -0.79
C ALA A 705 10.24 -30.66 -0.63
N LEU A 706 9.32 -30.11 -1.43
CA LEU A 706 7.91 -30.51 -1.40
C LEU A 706 7.63 -31.84 -2.11
N ALA A 707 8.42 -32.19 -3.13
CA ALA A 707 8.27 -33.44 -3.87
C ALA A 707 8.50 -34.66 -2.97
N VAL A 708 9.48 -34.61 -2.07
CA VAL A 708 9.81 -35.76 -1.20
C VAL A 708 8.64 -36.19 -0.30
N PRO A 709 8.00 -35.32 0.51
CA PRO A 709 6.82 -35.70 1.29
C PRO A 709 5.64 -36.21 0.43
N VAL A 710 5.45 -35.66 -0.77
CA VAL A 710 4.39 -36.09 -1.69
C VAL A 710 4.65 -37.52 -2.18
N LEU A 711 5.90 -37.84 -2.54
CA LEU A 711 6.31 -39.16 -2.98
C LEU A 711 6.33 -40.18 -1.84
N VAL A 712 6.75 -39.79 -0.64
CA VAL A 712 6.81 -40.67 0.54
C VAL A 712 5.41 -40.95 1.12
N PHE A 713 4.48 -39.98 1.05
CA PHE A 713 3.12 -40.12 1.58
C PHE A 713 2.03 -39.81 0.53
N PRO A 714 1.93 -40.58 -0.56
CA PRO A 714 1.04 -40.27 -1.69
C PRO A 714 -0.44 -40.26 -1.28
N GLY A 715 -0.85 -41.13 -0.37
CA GLY A 715 -2.22 -41.16 0.17
C GLY A 715 -2.61 -39.89 0.91
N ARG A 716 -1.68 -39.27 1.67
CA ARG A 716 -1.90 -37.99 2.35
C ARG A 716 -1.97 -36.85 1.34
N ALA A 717 -1.05 -36.80 0.39
CA ALA A 717 -1.07 -35.82 -0.69
C ALA A 717 -2.37 -35.86 -1.49
N ALA A 718 -2.83 -37.07 -1.89
CA ALA A 718 -4.10 -37.26 -2.57
C ALA A 718 -5.31 -36.88 -1.69
N SER A 719 -5.24 -37.06 -0.37
CA SER A 719 -6.29 -36.62 0.54
C SER A 719 -6.36 -35.08 0.64
N THR A 720 -5.23 -34.41 0.71
CA THR A 720 -5.13 -32.95 0.73
C THR A 720 -5.61 -32.36 -0.59
N LEU A 721 -5.17 -32.91 -1.72
CA LEU A 721 -5.63 -32.50 -3.05
C LEU A 721 -7.14 -32.68 -3.18
N ARG A 722 -7.69 -33.84 -2.76
CA ARG A 722 -9.14 -34.06 -2.71
C ARG A 722 -9.85 -33.06 -1.79
N HIS A 723 -9.27 -32.71 -0.65
CA HIS A 723 -9.87 -31.71 0.24
C HIS A 723 -9.92 -30.32 -0.42
N LEU A 724 -8.85 -29.92 -1.09
CA LEU A 724 -8.76 -28.65 -1.83
C LEU A 724 -9.77 -28.62 -3.00
N THR A 725 -9.93 -29.71 -3.73
CA THR A 725 -10.83 -29.79 -4.88
C THR A 725 -12.29 -30.10 -4.52
N ARG A 726 -12.58 -30.65 -3.33
CA ARG A 726 -13.94 -30.99 -2.86
C ARG A 726 -14.92 -29.83 -2.89
N HIS A 727 -14.43 -28.60 -2.74
CA HIS A 727 -15.25 -27.39 -2.72
C HIS A 727 -15.40 -26.75 -4.11
N VAL A 728 -14.73 -27.30 -5.12
CA VAL A 728 -14.71 -26.83 -6.50
C VAL A 728 -15.76 -27.59 -7.29
N THR A 729 -16.91 -26.96 -7.55
CA THR A 729 -17.96 -27.54 -8.39
C THR A 729 -17.69 -27.23 -9.87
N ALA A 730 -18.01 -28.16 -10.79
CA ALA A 730 -17.85 -27.93 -12.24
C ALA A 730 -18.59 -26.68 -12.73
N ARG A 731 -19.80 -26.43 -12.22
CA ARG A 731 -20.55 -25.19 -12.48
C ARG A 731 -19.90 -23.95 -11.87
N GLY A 732 -19.20 -24.09 -10.75
CA GLY A 732 -18.40 -23.01 -10.15
C GLY A 732 -17.22 -22.66 -11.06
N LEU A 733 -16.48 -23.67 -11.53
CA LEU A 733 -15.38 -23.49 -12.49
C LEU A 733 -15.84 -22.83 -13.78
N LEU A 734 -16.98 -23.24 -14.35
CA LEU A 734 -17.52 -22.61 -15.56
C LEU A 734 -17.87 -21.13 -15.34
N VAL A 735 -18.50 -20.78 -14.21
CA VAL A 735 -18.82 -19.38 -13.89
C VAL A 735 -17.56 -18.56 -13.63
N THR A 736 -16.61 -19.11 -12.86
CA THR A 736 -15.31 -18.46 -12.63
C THR A 736 -14.57 -18.26 -13.94
N GLY A 737 -14.47 -19.29 -14.80
CA GLY A 737 -13.86 -19.20 -16.12
C GLY A 737 -14.51 -18.13 -16.99
N ALA A 738 -15.84 -18.09 -17.04
CA ALA A 738 -16.58 -17.08 -17.78
C ALA A 738 -16.36 -15.64 -17.27
N LEU A 739 -16.11 -15.46 -15.96
CA LEU A 739 -15.77 -14.16 -15.36
C LEU A 739 -14.28 -13.81 -15.48
N MET A 740 -13.40 -14.80 -15.57
CA MET A 740 -11.97 -14.59 -15.77
C MET A 740 -11.64 -14.12 -17.18
N VAL A 741 -12.42 -14.51 -18.20
CA VAL A 741 -12.24 -14.04 -19.58
C VAL A 741 -12.32 -12.51 -19.71
N PRO A 742 -13.42 -11.83 -19.26
CA PRO A 742 -13.48 -10.38 -19.33
C PRO A 742 -12.44 -9.71 -18.43
N LEU A 743 -12.14 -10.26 -17.25
CA LEU A 743 -11.08 -9.72 -16.40
C LEU A 743 -9.71 -9.77 -17.09
N ALA A 744 -9.36 -10.90 -17.71
CA ALA A 744 -8.12 -11.07 -18.46
C ALA A 744 -8.07 -10.15 -19.69
N ALA A 745 -9.20 -9.93 -20.37
CA ALA A 745 -9.28 -8.97 -21.47
C ALA A 745 -9.05 -7.53 -21.00
N ILE A 746 -9.65 -7.14 -19.87
CA ILE A 746 -9.48 -5.79 -19.28
C ILE A 746 -8.02 -5.58 -18.85
N ILE A 747 -7.44 -6.53 -18.12
CA ILE A 747 -6.02 -6.48 -17.70
C ILE A 747 -5.10 -6.50 -18.92
N GLY A 748 -5.37 -7.36 -19.91
CA GLY A 748 -4.59 -7.45 -21.14
C GLY A 748 -4.60 -6.15 -21.93
N PHE A 749 -5.74 -5.45 -21.99
CA PHE A 749 -5.82 -4.13 -22.61
C PHE A 749 -5.05 -3.06 -21.82
N ALA A 750 -5.13 -3.05 -20.48
CA ALA A 750 -4.34 -2.14 -19.65
C ALA A 750 -2.83 -2.36 -19.83
N VAL A 751 -2.39 -3.62 -19.87
CA VAL A 751 -0.98 -4.00 -20.12
C VAL A 751 -0.54 -3.59 -21.51
N TYR A 752 -1.37 -3.83 -22.53
CA TYR A 752 -1.09 -3.41 -23.90
C TYR A 752 -0.93 -1.89 -24.01
N ASP A 753 -1.82 -1.13 -23.39
CA ASP A 753 -1.80 0.33 -23.41
C ASP A 753 -0.55 0.89 -22.70
N ALA A 754 -0.14 0.32 -21.57
CA ALA A 754 1.10 0.68 -20.88
C ALA A 754 2.36 0.28 -21.64
N ALA A 755 2.40 -0.94 -22.19
CA ALA A 755 3.53 -1.41 -22.99
C ALA A 755 3.83 -0.52 -24.21
N ALA A 756 2.83 0.18 -24.76
CA ALA A 756 3.03 1.12 -25.85
C ALA A 756 3.98 2.27 -25.47
N VAL A 757 3.93 2.73 -24.21
CA VAL A 757 4.79 3.81 -23.69
C VAL A 757 6.04 3.21 -23.06
N ASP A 758 5.87 2.33 -22.08
CA ASP A 758 6.96 1.92 -21.17
C ASP A 758 7.95 0.94 -21.83
N ILE A 759 7.56 0.31 -22.95
CA ILE A 759 8.39 -0.67 -23.67
C ILE A 759 8.64 -0.24 -25.10
N VAL A 760 7.58 0.06 -25.87
CA VAL A 760 7.71 0.33 -27.31
C VAL A 760 8.35 1.70 -27.53
N GLU A 761 7.83 2.77 -26.92
CA GLU A 761 8.40 4.11 -27.06
C GLU A 761 9.81 4.17 -26.44
N VAL A 762 10.01 3.60 -25.24
CA VAL A 762 11.34 3.46 -24.63
C VAL A 762 12.34 2.75 -25.57
N ARG A 763 11.93 1.67 -26.23
CA ARG A 763 12.80 0.98 -27.20
C ARG A 763 13.08 1.86 -28.42
N ASN A 764 12.07 2.51 -28.96
CA ASN A 764 12.25 3.40 -30.11
C ASN A 764 13.23 4.54 -29.80
N ILE A 765 13.20 5.08 -28.58
CA ILE A 765 14.15 6.10 -28.09
C ILE A 765 15.58 5.55 -28.05
N LEU A 766 15.77 4.35 -27.47
CA LEU A 766 17.09 3.72 -27.39
C LEU A 766 17.64 3.24 -28.74
N ASP A 767 16.75 2.96 -29.69
CA ASP A 767 17.11 2.58 -31.05
C ASP A 767 17.22 3.80 -31.99
N ASP A 768 16.91 5.02 -31.52
CA ASP A 768 16.97 6.23 -32.35
C ASP A 768 18.44 6.55 -32.69
N PRO A 769 18.82 6.59 -33.99
CA PRO A 769 20.18 6.96 -34.40
C PRO A 769 20.64 8.36 -33.98
N GLN A 770 19.72 9.25 -33.62
CA GLN A 770 20.02 10.59 -33.10
C GLN A 770 20.32 10.59 -31.60
N SER A 771 20.02 9.51 -30.89
CA SER A 771 20.38 9.36 -29.49
C SER A 771 21.90 9.30 -29.33
N VAL A 772 22.40 9.94 -28.28
CA VAL A 772 23.79 9.78 -27.86
C VAL A 772 23.85 8.64 -26.86
N HIS A 773 24.61 7.60 -27.19
CA HIS A 773 24.93 6.47 -26.31
C HIS A 773 26.44 6.28 -26.29
N ALA A 774 27.16 7.18 -25.60
CA ALA A 774 28.61 7.04 -25.47
C ALA A 774 28.91 6.03 -24.35
N PRO A 775 29.68 4.96 -24.63
CA PRO A 775 30.11 4.04 -23.60
C PRO A 775 30.90 4.83 -22.54
N PRO A 776 30.64 4.64 -21.24
CA PRO A 776 31.45 5.28 -20.23
C PRO A 776 32.92 4.86 -20.42
N ASP A 777 33.86 5.77 -20.16
CA ASP A 777 35.30 5.46 -20.16
C ASP A 777 35.60 4.51 -18.98
N VAL A 778 35.26 3.22 -19.13
CA VAL A 778 35.50 2.15 -18.16
C VAL A 778 36.96 1.74 -18.28
N GLN A 779 37.76 1.91 -17.23
CA GLN A 779 39.03 1.18 -17.16
C GLN A 779 38.70 -0.31 -17.07
N PRO A 780 39.33 -1.19 -17.87
CA PRO A 780 39.24 -2.63 -17.63
C PRO A 780 39.77 -2.90 -16.21
N ASN A 781 38.97 -3.60 -15.42
CA ASN A 781 39.30 -4.03 -14.05
C ASN A 781 40.68 -4.70 -13.96
#